data_AF-A0AAD9VWS5-F1
#
_entry.id   AF-A0AAD9VWS5-F1
#
_cell.length_a   1.000
_cell.length_b   1.000
_cell.length_c   1.000
_cell.angle_alpha   90.00
_cell.angle_beta   90.00
_cell.angle_gamma   90.00
#
_symmetry.space_group_name_H-M   'P 1'
#
loop_
_entity.id
_entity.type
_entity.pdbx_description
1 polymer ?
#
loop_
_entity_poly.entity_id
_entity_poly.type
_entity_poly.pdbx_seq_one_letter_code
_entity_poly.pdbx_strand_id
1 'polypeptide(L)'
;MAAAQALFDPALISAEAKAAFPGSYVVRPLQRDDYRKGFFDCLSVLTHVGDISEDRFLERFDWMATQGKGVHYFLVIEHDNRIVGTGTLIVERKFIHNLGTVAHVEEVSIQREYQSNGLGLKLIRALSSVAKNVGCYKSKLGCSEANEAFYVKCGYDKGGRVMSESFLITAVRYWNLIEYSGFAFLYPFFFPSIMAPHADLDENGETVVRLPAPERPPFSSSPPRILIIGGGNRGLVYSKAIQKSTNGVIAGIVEPIAVKRHHIGRKYIWGNKKPAEGQEFQNWTQFIQWETERRLKATAGRDVPAGVDAVFICVQDQMHRDVVLGLAPLNLHVMCEKPLAPNLDDCVAIYKALLPDPSVAPSKLFSVGHVLRYSPHNMLLRKLLVEDKVIGDVMAVNHTEPIGWNHFTHSYVRGNWRKESMSAPSLLAKSCHDMDILYWLLAVGAPGSSKPIHVPRDITSSGSLQHFRKSRKPVEAGDATNCLSCAFEPSCQFSAKRVYTSPQLKGQNQDRWSRIACPDMEEYITSRGPDAGKEALLEKLREDYDLHAPLDVISSRNWFGRCVYEADNDVCDNQTVTLRWEDDPVATEGKSDLEALAGRGSKTATLHMVAFTKKICQRFTHIYGADGEISADSSSIAVEDFKTGQKKVYYPYVPKDGGHGDGDEGLARQFVLAVDKVKNHAWDVACAQKEYIGCSLEDVIMSHGMVFAAEEARKNRTVVDFPSWWEEMVVAKLKA
;
A
#
# COMPACT_ATOMS: atom_id res chain seq x y z
N MET A 1 -26.69 2.93 56.50
CA MET A 1 -25.74 2.88 55.38
C MET A 1 -25.98 1.59 54.62
N ALA A 2 -26.50 1.65 53.39
CA ALA A 2 -26.67 0.45 52.58
C ALA A 2 -25.29 -0.12 52.24
N ALA A 3 -25.08 -1.41 52.45
CA ALA A 3 -23.81 -2.07 52.12
C ALA A 3 -23.49 -1.86 50.63
N ALA A 4 -22.25 -1.44 50.33
CA ALA A 4 -21.81 -1.25 48.95
C ALA A 4 -21.99 -2.57 48.16
N GLN A 5 -22.84 -2.54 47.13
CA GLN A 5 -23.14 -3.71 46.33
C GLN A 5 -21.89 -4.15 45.57
N ALA A 6 -21.39 -5.34 45.88
CA ALA A 6 -20.27 -5.98 45.18
C ALA A 6 -20.73 -6.56 43.84
N LEU A 7 -19.85 -6.51 42.83
CA LEU A 7 -20.14 -7.01 41.48
C LEU A 7 -20.41 -8.52 41.44
N PHE A 8 -19.72 -9.27 42.30
CA PHE A 8 -19.92 -10.71 42.48
C PHE A 8 -19.66 -11.11 43.95
N ASP A 9 -19.97 -12.36 44.30
CA ASP A 9 -19.81 -12.88 45.65
C ASP A 9 -18.33 -12.88 46.11
N PRO A 10 -17.96 -12.10 47.14
CA PRO A 10 -16.60 -12.07 47.65
C PRO A 10 -16.06 -13.42 48.14
N ALA A 11 -16.92 -14.41 48.40
CA ALA A 11 -16.51 -15.77 48.76
C ALA A 11 -15.76 -16.50 47.64
N LEU A 12 -15.89 -16.06 46.39
CA LEU A 12 -15.16 -16.63 45.25
C LEU A 12 -13.66 -16.32 45.29
N ILE A 13 -13.23 -15.31 46.05
CA ILE A 13 -11.81 -15.05 46.29
C ILE A 13 -11.37 -15.89 47.49
N SER A 14 -10.38 -16.79 47.30
CA SER A 14 -9.97 -17.71 48.36
C SER A 14 -9.45 -16.99 49.62
N ALA A 15 -9.64 -17.60 50.79
CA ALA A 15 -9.16 -17.03 52.06
C ALA A 15 -7.63 -16.84 52.06
N GLU A 16 -6.89 -17.79 51.45
CA GLU A 16 -5.44 -17.70 51.26
C GLU A 16 -5.05 -16.49 50.39
N ALA A 17 -5.76 -16.25 49.28
CA ALA A 17 -5.49 -15.11 48.41
C ALA A 17 -5.79 -13.78 49.12
N LYS A 18 -6.82 -13.71 49.98
CA LYS A 18 -7.11 -12.52 50.80
C LYS A 18 -6.02 -12.27 51.84
N ALA A 19 -5.59 -13.32 52.54
CA ALA A 19 -4.56 -13.22 53.59
C ALA A 19 -3.17 -12.86 53.05
N ALA A 20 -2.91 -13.06 51.75
CA ALA A 20 -1.64 -12.74 51.12
C ALA A 20 -1.36 -11.22 50.98
N PHE A 21 -2.37 -10.36 51.15
CA PHE A 21 -2.20 -8.91 51.08
C PHE A 21 -1.77 -8.36 52.45
N PRO A 22 -0.64 -7.63 52.53
CA PRO A 22 -0.11 -7.13 53.80
C PRO A 22 -0.92 -5.93 54.32
N GLY A 23 -0.94 -5.71 55.63
CA GLY A 23 -1.39 -4.44 56.23
C GLY A 23 -2.82 -4.02 55.85
N SER A 24 -2.99 -2.76 55.43
CA SER A 24 -4.29 -2.16 55.09
C SER A 24 -4.73 -2.39 53.63
N TYR A 25 -4.08 -3.28 52.88
CA TYR A 25 -4.50 -3.61 51.51
C TYR A 25 -5.60 -4.66 51.53
N VAL A 26 -6.74 -4.36 50.88
CA VAL A 26 -7.90 -5.24 50.82
C VAL A 26 -8.19 -5.61 49.37
N VAL A 27 -8.07 -6.90 49.03
CA VAL A 27 -8.54 -7.43 47.75
C VAL A 27 -10.02 -7.80 47.85
N ARG A 28 -10.85 -7.25 46.97
CA ARG A 28 -12.30 -7.49 46.95
C ARG A 28 -12.88 -7.30 45.55
N PRO A 29 -14.14 -7.75 45.30
CA PRO A 29 -14.84 -7.40 44.08
C PRO A 29 -15.00 -5.89 43.94
N LEU A 30 -15.08 -5.42 42.69
CA LEU A 30 -15.48 -4.05 42.36
C LEU A 30 -16.85 -3.73 42.98
N GLN A 31 -16.99 -2.52 43.51
CA GLN A 31 -18.21 -2.00 44.14
C GLN A 31 -18.70 -0.75 43.42
N ARG A 32 -19.99 -0.44 43.57
CA ARG A 32 -20.64 0.72 42.93
C ARG A 32 -19.98 2.07 43.25
N ASP A 33 -19.41 2.22 44.43
CA ASP A 33 -18.79 3.47 44.89
C ASP A 33 -17.29 3.58 44.53
N ASP A 34 -16.71 2.55 43.90
CA ASP A 34 -15.28 2.54 43.53
C ASP A 34 -14.92 3.56 42.44
N TYR A 35 -15.93 4.07 41.71
CA TYR A 35 -15.75 5.25 40.85
C TYR A 35 -15.12 6.40 41.63
N ARG A 36 -15.65 6.71 42.82
CA ARG A 36 -15.18 7.81 43.68
C ARG A 36 -13.88 7.49 44.43
N LYS A 37 -13.50 6.21 44.46
CA LYS A 37 -12.23 5.74 45.04
C LYS A 37 -11.09 5.70 44.02
N GLY A 38 -11.30 6.19 42.80
CA GLY A 38 -10.25 6.29 41.77
C GLY A 38 -10.04 4.99 40.98
N PHE A 39 -11.08 4.20 40.74
CA PHE A 39 -10.99 2.99 39.90
C PHE A 39 -10.39 3.29 38.52
N PHE A 40 -10.89 4.32 37.83
CA PHE A 40 -10.38 4.72 36.51
C PHE A 40 -9.00 5.37 36.58
N ASP A 41 -8.67 6.06 37.67
CA ASP A 41 -7.30 6.56 37.89
C ASP A 41 -6.32 5.37 37.90
N CYS A 42 -6.68 4.28 38.58
CA CYS A 42 -5.87 3.06 38.61
C CYS A 42 -5.77 2.40 37.23
N LEU A 43 -6.88 2.32 36.49
CA LEU A 43 -6.89 1.69 35.16
C LEU A 43 -6.14 2.53 34.12
N SER A 44 -6.10 3.86 34.27
CA SER A 44 -5.42 4.79 33.35
C SER A 44 -3.90 4.57 33.27
N VAL A 45 -3.31 3.91 34.27
CA VAL A 45 -1.89 3.51 34.25
C VAL A 45 -1.61 2.47 33.17
N LEU A 46 -2.60 1.63 32.83
CA LEU A 46 -2.48 0.58 31.82
C LEU A 46 -2.73 1.11 30.39
N THR A 47 -3.77 1.91 30.19
CA THR A 47 -4.18 2.38 28.85
C THR A 47 -5.07 3.63 28.94
N HIS A 48 -5.40 4.22 27.79
CA HIS A 48 -6.38 5.29 27.70
C HIS A 48 -7.80 4.79 28.03
N VAL A 49 -8.39 5.30 29.12
CA VAL A 49 -9.74 4.93 29.60
C VAL A 49 -10.84 5.79 28.95
N GLY A 50 -10.55 7.06 28.65
CA GLY A 50 -11.52 8.06 28.19
C GLY A 50 -12.29 8.76 29.32
N ASP A 51 -13.11 9.75 28.95
CA ASP A 51 -13.91 10.55 29.90
C ASP A 51 -15.23 9.84 30.25
N ILE A 52 -15.22 9.00 31.28
CA ILE A 52 -16.38 8.22 31.74
C ILE A 52 -17.00 8.88 32.97
N SER A 53 -18.28 9.28 32.87
CA SER A 53 -19.01 9.82 34.03
C SER A 53 -19.44 8.74 35.02
N GLU A 54 -19.73 9.12 36.27
CA GLU A 54 -20.21 8.20 37.31
C GLU A 54 -21.48 7.45 36.87
N ASP A 55 -22.41 8.13 36.19
CA ASP A 55 -23.64 7.50 35.69
C ASP A 55 -23.37 6.42 34.63
N ARG A 56 -22.40 6.65 33.73
CA ARG A 56 -21.98 5.66 32.73
C ARG A 56 -21.27 4.48 33.38
N PHE A 57 -20.47 4.72 34.42
CA PHE A 57 -19.88 3.66 35.23
C PHE A 57 -20.97 2.82 35.91
N LEU A 58 -21.94 3.44 36.57
CA LEU A 58 -23.03 2.75 37.26
C LEU A 58 -23.90 1.94 36.30
N GLU A 59 -24.23 2.48 35.12
CA GLU A 59 -24.95 1.73 34.08
C GLU A 59 -24.17 0.48 33.65
N ARG A 60 -22.86 0.62 33.42
CA ARG A 60 -22.02 -0.53 33.05
C ARG A 60 -21.91 -1.55 34.18
N PHE A 61 -21.74 -1.08 35.41
CA PHE A 61 -21.70 -1.92 36.60
C PHE A 61 -22.99 -2.73 36.75
N ASP A 62 -24.14 -2.08 36.62
CA ASP A 62 -25.45 -2.72 36.78
C ASP A 62 -25.74 -3.73 35.67
N TRP A 63 -25.32 -3.44 34.44
CA TRP A 63 -25.39 -4.40 33.35
C TRP A 63 -24.53 -5.63 33.64
N MET A 64 -23.29 -5.45 34.12
CA MET A 64 -22.40 -6.57 34.46
C MET A 64 -22.91 -7.39 35.66
N ALA A 65 -23.49 -6.74 36.67
CA ALA A 65 -24.04 -7.40 37.86
C ALA A 65 -25.31 -8.23 37.55
N THR A 66 -26.01 -7.91 36.46
CA THR A 66 -27.28 -8.54 36.07
C THR A 66 -27.13 -9.38 34.80
N GLN A 67 -27.02 -8.74 33.64
CA GLN A 67 -26.96 -9.38 32.32
C GLN A 67 -25.61 -10.06 32.08
N GLY A 68 -24.51 -9.46 32.53
CA GLY A 68 -23.16 -10.01 32.45
C GLY A 68 -22.79 -10.98 33.57
N LYS A 69 -23.75 -11.33 34.45
CA LYS A 69 -23.49 -12.14 35.64
C LYS A 69 -22.95 -13.52 35.25
N GLY A 70 -21.81 -13.89 35.85
CA GLY A 70 -21.16 -15.16 35.57
C GLY A 70 -20.18 -15.12 34.39
N VAL A 71 -19.99 -13.96 33.76
CA VAL A 71 -18.99 -13.73 32.70
C VAL A 71 -17.88 -12.80 33.19
N HIS A 72 -18.22 -11.70 33.87
CA HIS A 72 -17.26 -10.65 34.28
C HIS A 72 -16.98 -10.67 35.79
N TYR A 73 -15.71 -10.73 36.16
CA TYR A 73 -15.26 -10.67 37.55
C TYR A 73 -14.12 -9.65 37.69
N PHE A 74 -14.47 -8.43 38.13
CA PHE A 74 -13.51 -7.36 38.39
C PHE A 74 -13.04 -7.41 39.84
N LEU A 75 -11.74 -7.57 40.05
CA LEU A 75 -11.12 -7.45 41.37
C LEU A 75 -10.44 -6.09 41.49
N VAL A 76 -10.52 -5.51 42.68
CA VAL A 76 -9.79 -4.32 43.06
C VAL A 76 -8.97 -4.56 44.32
N ILE A 77 -7.85 -3.85 44.42
CA ILE A 77 -7.08 -3.70 45.64
C ILE A 77 -7.37 -2.31 46.17
N GLU A 78 -7.98 -2.23 47.33
CA GLU A 78 -8.21 -0.98 48.06
C GLU A 78 -7.14 -0.79 49.12
N HIS A 79 -6.64 0.43 49.24
CA HIS A 79 -5.73 0.87 50.30
C HIS A 79 -6.03 2.33 50.61
N ASP A 80 -6.19 2.66 51.89
CA ASP A 80 -6.51 4.01 52.38
C ASP A 80 -7.70 4.67 51.63
N ASN A 81 -8.78 3.90 51.43
CA ASN A 81 -10.00 4.31 50.72
C ASN A 81 -9.78 4.73 49.25
N ARG A 82 -8.70 4.24 48.63
CA ARG A 82 -8.40 4.42 47.19
C ARG A 82 -8.18 3.08 46.51
N ILE A 83 -8.56 2.97 45.24
CA ILE A 83 -8.24 1.81 44.40
C ILE A 83 -6.81 1.97 43.89
N VAL A 84 -5.95 1.05 44.31
CA VAL A 84 -4.51 1.05 43.99
C VAL A 84 -4.11 -0.09 43.06
N GLY A 85 -5.02 -1.03 42.80
CA GLY A 85 -4.84 -2.08 41.82
C GLY A 85 -6.17 -2.62 41.30
N THR A 86 -6.18 -3.10 40.05
CA THR A 86 -7.35 -3.77 39.48
C THR A 86 -6.95 -4.80 38.43
N GLY A 87 -7.78 -5.82 38.25
CA GLY A 87 -7.66 -6.77 37.16
C GLY A 87 -8.99 -7.48 36.92
N THR A 88 -9.18 -7.92 35.68
CA THR A 88 -10.44 -8.48 35.20
C THR A 88 -10.26 -9.94 34.83
N LEU A 89 -11.22 -10.78 35.24
CA LEU A 89 -11.36 -12.14 34.75
C LEU A 89 -12.63 -12.24 33.90
N ILE A 90 -12.48 -12.69 32.65
CA ILE A 90 -13.59 -13.00 31.74
C ILE A 90 -13.70 -14.52 31.61
N VAL A 91 -14.89 -15.05 31.88
CA VAL A 91 -15.17 -16.49 31.86
C VAL A 91 -15.86 -16.86 30.56
N GLU A 92 -15.19 -17.69 29.76
CA GLU A 92 -15.67 -18.19 28.47
C GLU A 92 -16.10 -19.66 28.58
N ARG A 93 -17.34 -19.96 28.22
CA ARG A 93 -17.87 -21.34 28.12
C ARG A 93 -17.66 -21.86 26.70
N LYS A 94 -17.05 -23.04 26.53
CA LYS A 94 -16.76 -23.63 25.22
C LYS A 94 -17.62 -24.86 24.95
N PHE A 95 -17.87 -25.16 23.67
CA PHE A 95 -18.47 -26.43 23.25
C PHE A 95 -17.45 -27.58 23.17
N ILE A 96 -16.16 -27.23 23.09
CA ILE A 96 -15.04 -28.18 23.08
C ILE A 96 -14.58 -28.52 24.51
N HIS A 97 -13.73 -29.54 24.64
CA HIS A 97 -13.23 -30.01 25.94
C HIS A 97 -14.37 -30.37 26.92
N ASN A 98 -15.38 -31.10 26.44
CA ASN A 98 -16.53 -31.55 27.22
C ASN A 98 -17.31 -30.40 27.90
N LEU A 99 -17.71 -29.40 27.11
CA LEU A 99 -18.39 -28.20 27.60
C LEU A 99 -17.56 -27.39 28.63
N GLY A 100 -16.24 -27.42 28.49
CA GLY A 100 -15.32 -26.83 29.47
C GLY A 100 -15.33 -25.30 29.50
N THR A 101 -14.97 -24.74 30.65
CA THR A 101 -14.90 -23.29 30.89
C THR A 101 -13.44 -22.80 30.99
N VAL A 102 -13.12 -21.70 30.32
CA VAL A 102 -11.79 -21.08 30.30
C VAL A 102 -11.87 -19.66 30.87
N ALA A 103 -10.88 -19.30 31.68
CA ALA A 103 -10.71 -17.94 32.18
C ALA A 103 -9.74 -17.15 31.28
N HIS A 104 -10.05 -15.89 31.02
CA HIS A 104 -9.16 -14.92 30.40
C HIS A 104 -8.89 -13.78 31.37
N VAL A 105 -7.62 -13.53 31.70
CA VAL A 105 -7.21 -12.43 32.56
C VAL A 105 -6.84 -11.24 31.69
N GLU A 106 -7.52 -10.12 31.95
CA GLU A 106 -7.42 -8.88 31.19
C GLU A 106 -7.27 -7.68 32.14
N GLU A 107 -6.88 -6.52 31.60
CA GLU A 107 -6.95 -5.23 32.29
C GLU A 107 -6.21 -5.15 33.64
N VAL A 108 -5.07 -5.83 33.75
CA VAL A 108 -4.27 -5.86 34.99
C VAL A 108 -3.48 -4.55 35.14
N SER A 109 -3.78 -3.79 36.19
CA SER A 109 -3.14 -2.51 36.50
C SER A 109 -2.84 -2.36 37.98
N ILE A 110 -1.70 -1.75 38.32
CA ILE A 110 -1.32 -1.32 39.67
C ILE A 110 -0.87 0.15 39.57
N GLN A 111 -1.37 1.01 40.45
CA GLN A 111 -0.98 2.41 40.52
C GLN A 111 0.54 2.57 40.65
N ARG A 112 1.12 3.56 39.96
CA ARG A 112 2.59 3.67 39.79
C ARG A 112 3.34 3.69 41.12
N GLU A 113 2.83 4.42 42.11
CA GLU A 113 3.44 4.51 43.45
C GLU A 113 3.45 3.18 44.23
N TYR A 114 2.61 2.21 43.82
CA TYR A 114 2.41 0.93 44.49
C TYR A 114 3.04 -0.26 43.72
N GLN A 115 3.65 0.01 42.56
CA GLN A 115 4.36 -0.99 41.77
C GLN A 115 5.62 -1.49 42.50
N SER A 116 6.15 -2.64 42.07
CA SER A 116 7.32 -3.31 42.67
C SER A 116 7.15 -3.80 44.13
N ASN A 117 5.98 -3.64 44.76
CA ASN A 117 5.66 -4.18 46.09
C ASN A 117 5.03 -5.60 46.06
N GLY A 118 5.11 -6.29 44.92
CA GLY A 118 4.54 -7.63 44.73
C GLY A 118 3.01 -7.70 44.69
N LEU A 119 2.30 -6.56 44.65
CA LEU A 119 0.84 -6.51 44.59
C LEU A 119 0.28 -7.11 43.29
N GLY A 120 0.94 -6.91 42.15
CA GLY A 120 0.52 -7.51 40.88
C GLY A 120 0.50 -9.05 40.94
N LEU A 121 1.55 -9.67 41.49
CA LEU A 121 1.59 -11.13 41.66
C LEU A 121 0.45 -11.65 42.54
N LYS A 122 0.15 -10.93 43.64
CA LYS A 122 -0.96 -11.28 44.55
C LYS A 122 -2.32 -11.12 43.88
N LEU A 123 -2.50 -10.07 43.07
CA LEU A 123 -3.71 -9.84 42.28
C LEU A 123 -3.96 -10.97 41.28
N ILE A 124 -2.93 -11.39 40.53
CA ILE A 124 -3.03 -12.51 39.59
C ILE A 124 -3.38 -13.81 40.32
N ARG A 125 -2.80 -14.06 41.50
CA ARG A 125 -3.17 -15.23 42.32
C ARG A 125 -4.62 -15.16 42.80
N ALA A 126 -5.11 -13.99 43.18
CA ALA A 126 -6.51 -13.79 43.55
C ALA A 126 -7.45 -14.05 42.35
N LEU A 127 -7.13 -13.52 41.17
CA LEU A 127 -7.88 -13.79 39.92
C LEU A 127 -7.90 -15.29 39.57
N SER A 128 -6.75 -15.97 39.69
CA SER A 128 -6.64 -17.42 39.51
C SER A 128 -7.46 -18.20 40.55
N SER A 129 -7.60 -17.70 41.79
CA SER A 129 -8.46 -18.32 42.80
C SER A 129 -9.95 -18.23 42.40
N VAL A 130 -10.38 -17.09 41.84
CA VAL A 130 -11.73 -16.92 41.33
C VAL A 130 -11.97 -17.84 40.14
N ALA A 131 -11.05 -17.90 39.17
CA ALA A 131 -11.13 -18.80 38.01
C ALA A 131 -11.35 -20.26 38.41
N LYS A 132 -10.62 -20.75 39.43
CA LYS A 132 -10.78 -22.10 39.96
C LYS A 132 -12.16 -22.29 40.62
N ASN A 133 -12.57 -21.36 41.47
CA ASN A 133 -13.83 -21.45 42.21
C ASN A 133 -15.08 -21.34 41.31
N VAL A 134 -14.96 -20.72 40.14
CA VAL A 134 -16.03 -20.69 39.12
C VAL A 134 -15.96 -21.86 38.13
N GLY A 135 -15.03 -22.80 38.32
CA GLY A 135 -14.95 -24.04 37.56
C GLY A 135 -14.19 -23.96 36.24
N CYS A 136 -13.28 -23.00 36.06
CA CYS A 136 -12.43 -22.95 34.87
C CYS A 136 -11.35 -24.03 34.92
N TYR A 137 -11.17 -24.79 33.83
CA TYR A 137 -10.12 -25.82 33.76
C TYR A 137 -8.74 -25.24 33.42
N LYS A 138 -8.69 -24.01 32.88
CA LYS A 138 -7.45 -23.25 32.65
C LYS A 138 -7.72 -21.75 32.64
N SER A 139 -6.67 -20.98 32.88
CA SER A 139 -6.63 -19.51 32.74
C SER A 139 -5.64 -19.13 31.64
N LYS A 140 -5.93 -18.06 30.90
CA LYS A 140 -5.10 -17.52 29.81
C LYS A 140 -5.00 -16.00 29.94
N LEU A 141 -3.93 -15.43 29.39
CA LEU A 141 -3.75 -13.99 29.26
C LEU A 141 -2.88 -13.68 28.04
N GLY A 142 -3.08 -12.50 27.45
CA GLY A 142 -2.14 -11.91 26.51
C GLY A 142 -1.19 -10.96 27.23
N CYS A 143 0.10 -10.99 26.92
CA CYS A 143 1.05 -9.99 27.42
C CYS A 143 2.10 -9.64 26.36
N SER A 144 2.67 -8.45 26.47
CA SER A 144 3.88 -8.07 25.72
C SER A 144 5.09 -8.87 26.20
N GLU A 145 6.08 -9.08 25.34
CA GLU A 145 7.32 -9.82 25.67
C GLU A 145 8.01 -9.28 26.94
N ALA A 146 8.02 -7.95 27.13
CA ALA A 146 8.59 -7.31 28.31
C ALA A 146 7.98 -7.77 29.66
N ASN A 147 6.75 -8.31 29.63
CA ASN A 147 6.02 -8.78 30.81
C ASN A 147 5.99 -10.31 30.95
N GLU A 148 6.57 -11.06 30.01
CA GLU A 148 6.54 -12.52 30.00
C GLU A 148 7.15 -13.09 31.29
N ALA A 149 8.31 -12.60 31.70
CA ALA A 149 8.99 -13.05 32.92
C ALA A 149 8.17 -12.83 34.20
N PHE A 150 7.30 -11.81 34.23
CA PHE A 150 6.40 -11.58 35.36
C PHE A 150 5.27 -12.62 35.39
N TYR A 151 4.66 -12.92 34.25
CA TYR A 151 3.56 -13.90 34.19
C TYR A 151 4.05 -15.35 34.36
N VAL A 152 5.27 -15.67 33.95
CA VAL A 152 5.94 -16.93 34.30
C VAL A 152 6.07 -17.08 35.81
N LYS A 153 6.48 -16.03 36.54
CA LYS A 153 6.50 -16.04 38.02
C LYS A 153 5.11 -16.18 38.65
N CYS A 154 4.05 -15.82 37.91
CA CYS A 154 2.66 -16.02 38.34
C CYS A 154 2.16 -17.45 38.09
N GLY A 155 2.95 -18.31 37.43
CA GLY A 155 2.60 -19.70 37.12
C GLY A 155 1.94 -19.90 35.74
N TYR A 156 2.13 -18.96 34.81
CA TYR A 156 1.69 -19.10 33.42
C TYR A 156 2.85 -19.58 32.54
N ASP A 157 2.55 -20.48 31.61
CA ASP A 157 3.48 -20.92 30.57
C ASP A 157 3.18 -20.23 29.23
N LYS A 158 4.18 -20.18 28.35
CA LYS A 158 4.02 -19.63 27.00
C LYS A 158 3.04 -20.48 26.20
N GLY A 159 1.89 -19.90 25.82
CA GLY A 159 0.79 -20.60 25.16
C GLY A 159 0.26 -19.86 23.94
N GLY A 160 0.85 -20.12 22.77
CA GLY A 160 0.41 -19.54 21.48
C GLY A 160 0.64 -18.03 21.37
N ARG A 161 0.27 -17.44 20.22
CA ARG A 161 0.29 -15.98 20.00
C ARG A 161 -1.13 -15.42 20.09
N VAL A 162 -1.29 -14.26 20.73
CA VAL A 162 -2.55 -13.50 20.73
C VAL A 162 -2.51 -12.54 19.54
N MET A 163 -3.56 -12.55 18.73
CA MET A 163 -3.71 -11.71 17.54
C MET A 163 -4.93 -10.80 17.73
N SER A 164 -4.83 -9.53 17.38
CA SER A 164 -5.94 -8.57 17.47
C SER A 164 -6.25 -7.94 16.12
N GLU A 165 -7.54 -7.73 15.87
CA GLU A 165 -8.05 -6.91 14.77
C GLU A 165 -8.81 -5.73 15.39
N SER A 166 -8.36 -4.51 15.11
CA SER A 166 -9.05 -3.30 15.56
C SER A 166 -10.09 -2.88 14.53
N PHE A 167 -11.36 -2.84 14.92
CA PHE A 167 -12.44 -2.30 14.11
C PHE A 167 -12.60 -0.80 14.40
N LEU A 168 -12.65 0.02 13.35
CA LEU A 168 -12.97 1.45 13.47
C LEU A 168 -14.42 1.60 13.95
N ILE A 169 -14.62 1.73 15.25
CA ILE A 169 -15.85 2.31 15.77
C ILE A 169 -15.71 3.82 15.52
N THR A 170 -16.62 4.38 14.73
CA THR A 170 -16.79 5.84 14.55
C THR A 170 -17.09 6.47 15.91
N ALA A 171 -16.03 6.81 16.66
CA ALA A 171 -16.10 7.61 17.85
C ALA A 171 -15.72 9.05 17.51
N VAL A 172 -16.57 9.95 17.95
CA VAL A 172 -16.53 11.39 17.79
C VAL A 172 -15.16 11.95 18.19
N ARG A 173 -14.67 12.89 17.36
CA ARG A 173 -13.45 13.68 17.57
C ARG A 173 -13.43 14.33 18.95
N TYR A 174 -12.48 13.97 19.80
CA TYR A 174 -11.91 14.87 20.80
C TYR A 174 -10.45 14.51 21.03
N TRP A 175 -9.54 15.21 20.35
CA TRP A 175 -8.15 15.39 20.78
C TRP A 175 -7.72 16.78 20.31
N ASN A 176 -7.76 17.73 21.23
CA ASN A 176 -7.04 19.00 21.17
C ASN A 176 -6.70 19.40 22.61
N LEU A 177 -5.46 19.89 22.79
CA LEU A 177 -4.84 20.43 24.02
C LEU A 177 -4.38 19.30 24.96
N ILE A 178 -3.08 19.12 25.20
CA ILE A 178 -2.23 19.98 26.04
C ILE A 178 -0.75 19.80 25.63
N GLU A 179 -0.05 20.92 25.41
CA GLU A 179 1.42 21.05 25.43
C GLU A 179 1.95 20.85 26.87
N TYR A 180 3.14 20.26 27.06
CA TYR A 180 4.28 20.90 27.75
C TYR A 180 5.50 19.96 27.95
N SER A 181 6.67 20.54 27.63
CA SER A 181 8.02 20.38 28.21
C SER A 181 8.73 19.01 28.30
N GLY A 182 9.70 18.82 27.40
CA GLY A 182 11.15 18.75 27.66
C GLY A 182 11.71 17.87 28.79
N PHE A 183 12.65 16.97 28.45
CA PHE A 183 14.04 16.94 28.96
C PHE A 183 14.85 15.87 28.21
N ALA A 184 16.09 16.22 27.83
CA ALA A 184 17.04 15.41 27.07
C ALA A 184 17.86 14.47 27.97
N PHE A 185 18.30 13.30 27.46
CA PHE A 185 19.58 12.69 27.83
C PHE A 185 20.15 11.75 26.74
N LEU A 186 21.37 12.10 26.33
CA LEU A 186 22.52 11.43 25.66
C LEU A 186 22.52 9.90 25.32
N TYR A 187 22.73 9.59 24.02
CA TYR A 187 23.70 8.68 23.33
C TYR A 187 24.54 7.61 24.10
N PRO A 188 25.24 6.64 23.42
CA PRO A 188 24.94 5.69 22.31
C PRO A 188 25.25 4.21 22.70
N PHE A 189 24.93 3.20 21.87
CA PHE A 189 25.87 2.11 21.50
C PHE A 189 25.37 1.28 20.28
N PHE A 190 26.31 1.01 19.38
CA PHE A 190 26.22 0.15 18.19
C PHE A 190 25.99 -1.33 18.53
N PHE A 191 25.21 -2.08 17.73
CA PHE A 191 25.67 -3.12 16.77
C PHE A 191 24.46 -3.71 16.01
N PRO A 192 24.63 -4.20 14.76
CA PRO A 192 23.58 -4.69 13.88
C PRO A 192 23.38 -6.19 14.07
N SER A 193 22.15 -6.64 14.27
CA SER A 193 21.78 -8.05 14.12
C SER A 193 20.89 -8.22 12.91
N ILE A 194 21.52 -8.65 11.82
CA ILE A 194 20.86 -9.41 10.76
C ILE A 194 20.38 -10.70 11.42
N MET A 195 19.07 -10.85 11.62
CA MET A 195 18.46 -12.16 11.87
C MET A 195 17.55 -12.51 10.71
N ALA A 196 17.90 -13.62 10.04
CA ALA A 196 17.02 -14.31 9.12
C ALA A 196 15.76 -14.80 9.87
N PRO A 197 14.58 -14.78 9.26
CA PRO A 197 13.34 -15.11 9.94
C PRO A 197 13.23 -16.61 10.21
N HIS A 198 13.02 -16.96 11.48
CA HIS A 198 12.56 -18.29 11.88
C HIS A 198 11.23 -18.58 11.20
N ALA A 199 11.17 -19.70 10.50
CA ALA A 199 9.93 -20.21 9.95
C ALA A 199 9.04 -20.76 11.07
N ASP A 200 7.81 -20.28 11.15
CA ASP A 200 6.76 -20.88 11.96
C ASP A 200 5.93 -21.80 11.06
N LEU A 201 5.67 -23.04 11.47
CA LEU A 201 4.78 -23.95 10.72
C LEU A 201 3.31 -23.51 10.86
N ASP A 202 2.52 -23.57 9.79
CA ASP A 202 1.07 -23.37 9.83
C ASP A 202 0.28 -24.64 10.23
N GLU A 203 -1.05 -24.54 10.28
CA GLU A 203 -1.96 -25.62 10.69
C GLU A 203 -1.89 -26.87 9.80
N ASN A 204 -1.27 -26.78 8.62
CA ASN A 204 -1.02 -27.88 7.68
C ASN A 204 0.43 -28.40 7.72
N GLY A 205 1.28 -27.85 8.59
CA GLY A 205 2.70 -28.21 8.67
C GLY A 205 3.57 -27.53 7.61
N GLU A 206 3.10 -26.47 6.95
CA GLU A 206 3.90 -25.72 5.98
C GLU A 206 4.72 -24.63 6.67
N THR A 207 6.01 -24.50 6.30
CA THR A 207 6.97 -23.53 6.85
C THR A 207 6.62 -22.11 6.39
N VAL A 208 6.06 -21.29 7.28
CA VAL A 208 5.61 -19.91 7.01
C VAL A 208 6.56 -18.85 7.55
N VAL A 209 6.91 -17.89 6.69
CA VAL A 209 7.67 -16.67 7.03
C VAL A 209 6.78 -15.45 6.80
N ARG A 210 6.61 -14.60 7.83
CA ARG A 210 5.89 -13.32 7.75
C ARG A 210 6.87 -12.16 7.92
N LEU A 211 6.91 -11.24 6.96
CA LEU A 211 7.75 -10.04 7.03
C LEU A 211 6.98 -8.90 7.72
N PRO A 212 7.60 -8.10 8.60
CA PRO A 212 6.96 -6.93 9.21
C PRO A 212 6.79 -5.78 8.20
N ALA A 213 5.95 -4.80 8.55
CA ALA A 213 5.79 -3.59 7.76
C ALA A 213 7.08 -2.73 7.82
N PRO A 214 7.48 -2.05 6.73
CA PRO A 214 8.64 -1.17 6.76
C PRO A 214 8.41 0.02 7.69
N GLU A 215 9.38 0.32 8.56
CA GLU A 215 9.33 1.47 9.46
C GLU A 215 9.33 2.81 8.73
N ARG A 216 8.69 3.81 9.32
CA ARG A 216 8.71 5.17 8.81
C ARG A 216 10.05 5.81 9.15
N PRO A 217 10.77 6.40 8.17
CA PRO A 217 12.02 7.10 8.45
C PRO A 217 11.81 8.33 9.36
N PRO A 218 12.76 8.64 10.26
CA PRO A 218 12.71 9.85 11.05
C PRO A 218 12.89 11.11 10.18
N PHE A 219 12.32 12.23 10.63
CA PHE A 219 12.48 13.52 9.97
C PHE A 219 13.88 14.10 10.19
N SER A 220 14.51 14.53 9.10
CA SER A 220 15.70 15.37 9.11
C SER A 220 15.35 16.80 9.54
N SER A 221 16.33 17.59 9.96
CA SER A 221 16.13 19.01 10.34
C SER A 221 15.62 19.87 9.17
N SER A 222 15.96 19.50 7.93
CA SER A 222 15.44 20.10 6.70
C SER A 222 14.76 19.03 5.84
N PRO A 223 13.51 18.63 6.16
CA PRO A 223 12.80 17.58 5.44
C PRO A 223 12.74 17.84 3.93
N PRO A 224 12.78 16.80 3.06
CA PRO A 224 12.49 16.96 1.64
C PRO A 224 11.13 17.62 1.41
N ARG A 225 11.10 18.68 0.60
CA ARG A 225 9.91 19.47 0.25
C ARG A 225 9.43 19.07 -1.13
N ILE A 226 8.23 18.49 -1.21
CA ILE A 226 7.71 17.84 -2.40
C ILE A 226 6.58 18.67 -3.02
N LEU A 227 6.63 18.87 -4.34
CA LEU A 227 5.53 19.41 -5.13
C LEU A 227 4.75 18.27 -5.79
N ILE A 228 3.42 18.26 -5.65
CA ILE A 228 2.56 17.37 -6.43
C ILE A 228 2.07 18.10 -7.68
N ILE A 229 2.24 17.50 -8.86
CA ILE A 229 1.71 18.03 -10.12
C ILE A 229 0.65 17.07 -10.64
N GLY A 230 -0.61 17.47 -10.58
CA GLY A 230 -1.79 16.63 -10.86
C GLY A 230 -2.43 16.13 -9.58
N GLY A 231 -3.55 16.72 -9.19
CA GLY A 231 -4.35 16.39 -8.00
C GLY A 231 -5.43 15.34 -8.23
N GLY A 232 -5.26 14.50 -9.27
CA GLY A 232 -6.10 13.34 -9.53
C GLY A 232 -5.89 12.21 -8.52
N ASN A 233 -6.44 11.03 -8.82
CA ASN A 233 -6.36 9.89 -7.91
C ASN A 233 -4.91 9.46 -7.58
N ARG A 234 -3.98 9.51 -8.56
CA ARG A 234 -2.57 9.17 -8.32
C ARG A 234 -1.85 10.22 -7.46
N GLY A 235 -2.06 11.52 -7.73
CA GLY A 235 -1.55 12.60 -6.88
C GLY A 235 -2.03 12.49 -5.43
N LEU A 236 -3.29 12.12 -5.21
CA LEU A 236 -3.83 11.87 -3.88
C LEU A 236 -3.20 10.63 -3.20
N VAL A 237 -2.99 9.54 -3.95
CA VAL A 237 -2.33 8.33 -3.44
C VAL A 237 -0.90 8.64 -2.98
N TYR A 238 -0.11 9.34 -3.80
CA TYR A 238 1.24 9.71 -3.39
C TYR A 238 1.25 10.76 -2.28
N SER A 239 0.29 11.69 -2.26
CA SER A 239 0.16 12.64 -1.14
C SER A 239 -0.06 11.90 0.19
N LYS A 240 -0.94 10.88 0.19
CA LYS A 240 -1.15 10.01 1.34
C LYS A 240 0.12 9.23 1.70
N ALA A 241 0.80 8.63 0.71
CA ALA A 241 2.00 7.83 0.91
C ALA A 241 3.15 8.67 1.52
N ILE A 242 3.40 9.87 0.99
CA ILE A 242 4.42 10.80 1.49
C ILE A 242 4.14 11.13 2.96
N GLN A 243 2.91 11.53 3.29
CA GLN A 243 2.52 11.91 4.65
C GLN A 243 2.63 10.75 5.65
N LYS A 244 2.26 9.53 5.24
CA LYS A 244 2.16 8.36 6.11
C LYS A 244 3.51 7.67 6.32
N SER A 245 4.29 7.53 5.24
CA SER A 245 5.32 6.49 5.15
C SER A 245 6.72 7.03 4.87
N THR A 246 6.89 8.37 4.81
CA THR A 246 8.16 9.02 4.47
C THR A 246 8.54 10.11 5.49
N ASN A 247 9.75 10.64 5.35
CA ASN A 247 10.24 11.82 6.08
C ASN A 247 10.16 13.12 5.27
N GLY A 248 9.40 13.12 4.17
CA GLY A 248 9.15 14.32 3.35
C GLY A 248 7.89 15.06 3.76
N VAL A 249 7.76 16.30 3.27
CA VAL A 249 6.58 17.14 3.45
C VAL A 249 6.07 17.63 2.10
N ILE A 250 4.76 17.75 1.96
CA ILE A 250 4.14 18.28 0.73
C ILE A 250 4.10 19.80 0.85
N ALA A 251 4.86 20.47 -0.01
CA ALA A 251 5.05 21.91 0.02
C ALA A 251 4.10 22.67 -0.91
N GLY A 252 3.65 22.03 -1.99
CA GLY A 252 2.72 22.65 -2.93
C GLY A 252 1.95 21.66 -3.80
N ILE A 253 0.92 22.15 -4.47
CA ILE A 253 0.08 21.40 -5.41
C ILE A 253 -0.16 22.21 -6.70
N VAL A 254 0.03 21.56 -7.84
CA VAL A 254 -0.38 22.07 -9.16
C VAL A 254 -1.56 21.25 -9.66
N GLU A 255 -2.72 21.87 -9.83
CA GLU A 255 -3.92 21.17 -10.30
C GLU A 255 -4.93 22.20 -10.84
N PRO A 256 -5.42 22.11 -12.09
CA PRO A 256 -6.35 23.11 -12.62
C PRO A 256 -7.71 23.09 -11.92
N ILE A 257 -8.23 21.92 -11.53
CA ILE A 257 -9.55 21.78 -10.92
C ILE A 257 -9.49 22.20 -9.45
N ALA A 258 -10.11 23.34 -9.13
CA ALA A 258 -10.05 23.96 -7.81
C ALA A 258 -10.46 23.01 -6.67
N VAL A 259 -11.50 22.19 -6.86
CA VAL A 259 -11.97 21.21 -5.86
C VAL A 259 -10.87 20.22 -5.49
N LYS A 260 -10.19 19.66 -6.50
CA LYS A 260 -9.08 18.71 -6.32
C LYS A 260 -7.87 19.37 -5.68
N ARG A 261 -7.50 20.55 -6.18
CA ARG A 261 -6.38 21.35 -5.65
C ARG A 261 -6.58 21.68 -4.18
N HIS A 262 -7.75 22.19 -3.82
CA HIS A 262 -8.11 22.52 -2.44
C HIS A 262 -8.25 21.28 -1.56
N HIS A 263 -8.67 20.13 -2.09
CA HIS A 263 -8.75 18.88 -1.33
C HIS A 263 -7.36 18.45 -0.83
N ILE A 264 -6.38 18.36 -1.74
CA ILE A 264 -5.00 18.00 -1.37
C ILE A 264 -4.39 19.09 -0.49
N GLY A 265 -4.54 20.34 -0.89
CA GLY A 265 -3.94 21.46 -0.18
C GLY A 265 -4.40 21.61 1.26
N ARG A 266 -5.72 21.55 1.51
CA ARG A 266 -6.24 21.59 2.89
C ARG A 266 -5.82 20.36 3.69
N LYS A 267 -5.77 19.18 3.05
CA LYS A 267 -5.49 17.94 3.76
C LYS A 267 -4.02 17.76 4.12
N TYR A 268 -3.10 18.25 3.29
CA TYR A 268 -1.69 17.92 3.40
C TYR A 268 -0.73 19.11 3.44
N ILE A 269 -1.18 20.35 3.16
CA ILE A 269 -0.30 21.51 2.99
C ILE A 269 -0.66 22.65 3.95
N TRP A 270 -1.87 23.19 3.87
CA TRP A 270 -2.26 24.43 4.57
C TRP A 270 -3.39 24.29 5.60
N GLY A 271 -3.99 23.10 5.75
CA GLY A 271 -5.03 22.89 6.75
C GLY A 271 -6.26 23.79 6.51
N ASN A 272 -6.72 24.44 7.57
CA ASN A 272 -7.84 25.38 7.53
C ASN A 272 -7.46 26.81 7.09
N LYS A 273 -6.17 27.06 6.82
CA LYS A 273 -5.69 28.38 6.38
C LYS A 273 -5.93 28.56 4.87
N LYS A 274 -5.75 29.80 4.39
CA LYS A 274 -5.62 30.05 2.95
C LYS A 274 -4.23 29.62 2.48
N PRO A 275 -4.07 29.20 1.21
CA PRO A 275 -2.75 28.88 0.66
C PRO A 275 -1.85 30.12 0.71
N ALA A 276 -0.63 29.93 1.20
CA ALA A 276 0.43 30.93 1.16
C ALA A 276 1.08 30.97 -0.24
N GLU A 277 1.92 31.99 -0.47
CA GLU A 277 2.73 32.07 -1.68
C GLU A 277 3.54 30.77 -1.89
N GLY A 278 3.51 30.23 -3.11
CA GLY A 278 4.24 29.01 -3.45
C GLY A 278 3.54 27.69 -3.14
N GLN A 279 2.36 27.70 -2.49
CA GLN A 279 1.67 26.48 -2.08
C GLN A 279 0.68 25.93 -3.10
N GLU A 280 0.14 26.76 -3.99
CA GLU A 280 -0.79 26.29 -5.01
C GLU A 280 -0.63 26.97 -6.36
N PHE A 281 -0.87 26.22 -7.43
CA PHE A 281 -0.85 26.71 -8.81
C PHE A 281 -1.94 26.02 -9.63
N GLN A 282 -2.50 26.70 -10.62
CA GLN A 282 -3.46 26.10 -11.54
C GLN A 282 -2.77 25.33 -12.67
N ASN A 283 -1.57 25.77 -13.06
CA ASN A 283 -0.80 25.21 -14.16
C ASN A 283 0.67 25.06 -13.77
N TRP A 284 1.34 24.03 -14.28
CA TRP A 284 2.75 23.76 -14.02
C TRP A 284 3.67 24.84 -14.61
N THR A 285 3.25 25.51 -15.69
CA THR A 285 3.97 26.67 -16.24
C THR A 285 3.97 27.86 -15.28
N GLN A 286 2.88 28.08 -14.54
CA GLN A 286 2.81 29.12 -13.50
C GLN A 286 3.79 28.81 -12.36
N PHE A 287 3.91 27.53 -11.97
CA PHE A 287 4.91 27.12 -10.98
C PHE A 287 6.34 27.38 -11.48
N ILE A 288 6.66 27.04 -12.74
CA ILE A 288 7.99 27.29 -13.32
C ILE A 288 8.32 28.78 -13.29
N GLN A 289 7.38 29.63 -13.72
CA GLN A 289 7.56 31.07 -13.70
C GLN A 289 7.82 31.56 -12.27
N TRP A 290 6.97 31.16 -11.32
CA TRP A 290 7.09 31.56 -9.92
C TRP A 290 8.41 31.09 -9.30
N GLU A 291 8.81 29.83 -9.50
CA GLU A 291 10.04 29.27 -8.93
C GLU A 291 11.29 29.93 -9.55
N THR A 292 11.24 30.27 -10.84
CA THR A 292 12.30 31.04 -11.51
C THR A 292 12.46 32.42 -10.88
N GLU A 293 11.35 33.17 -10.73
CA GLU A 293 11.35 34.48 -10.09
C GLU A 293 11.79 34.40 -8.62
N ARG A 294 11.36 33.36 -7.89
CA ARG A 294 11.72 33.11 -6.49
C ARG A 294 13.22 32.87 -6.35
N ARG A 295 13.83 32.07 -7.24
CA ARG A 295 15.28 31.84 -7.27
C ARG A 295 16.05 33.12 -7.58
N LEU A 296 15.59 33.92 -8.54
CA LEU A 296 16.21 35.22 -8.84
C LEU A 296 16.19 36.16 -7.62
N LYS A 297 15.05 36.26 -6.94
CA LYS A 297 14.91 37.04 -5.69
C LYS A 297 15.82 36.49 -4.58
N ALA A 298 15.93 35.17 -4.43
CA ALA A 298 16.81 34.52 -3.46
C ALA A 298 18.29 34.84 -3.72
N THR A 299 18.75 34.74 -4.97
CA THR A 299 20.12 35.09 -5.37
C THR A 299 20.41 36.58 -5.14
N ALA A 300 19.40 37.44 -5.24
CA ALA A 300 19.49 38.86 -4.90
C ALA A 300 19.44 39.14 -3.38
N GLY A 301 19.48 38.11 -2.52
CA GLY A 301 19.49 38.26 -1.06
C GLY A 301 18.15 38.68 -0.46
N ARG A 302 17.04 38.59 -1.21
CA ARG A 302 15.71 38.91 -0.69
C ARG A 302 15.14 37.74 0.08
N ASP A 303 14.34 38.05 1.10
CA ASP A 303 13.55 37.05 1.81
C ASP A 303 12.48 36.46 0.86
N VAL A 304 12.44 35.14 0.77
CA VAL A 304 11.53 34.40 -0.11
C VAL A 304 11.06 33.12 0.58
N PRO A 305 9.86 32.61 0.23
CA PRO A 305 9.43 31.30 0.70
C PRO A 305 10.41 30.19 0.31
N ALA A 306 10.49 29.15 1.13
CA ALA A 306 11.30 27.97 0.84
C ALA A 306 10.78 27.23 -0.40
N GLY A 307 11.69 26.93 -1.34
CA GLY A 307 11.40 26.17 -2.56
C GLY A 307 11.10 24.70 -2.31
N VAL A 308 11.06 23.93 -3.39
CA VAL A 308 10.88 22.47 -3.37
C VAL A 308 12.15 21.76 -3.82
N ASP A 309 12.36 20.54 -3.33
CA ASP A 309 13.52 19.70 -3.67
C ASP A 309 13.18 18.67 -4.74
N ALA A 310 11.91 18.23 -4.79
CA ALA A 310 11.45 17.20 -5.71
C ALA A 310 10.00 17.40 -6.16
N VAL A 311 9.67 16.78 -7.28
CA VAL A 311 8.32 16.78 -7.88
C VAL A 311 7.78 15.36 -8.05
N PHE A 312 6.48 15.20 -7.83
CA PHE A 312 5.70 14.02 -8.19
C PHE A 312 4.76 14.41 -9.34
N ILE A 313 5.04 13.95 -10.54
CA ILE A 313 4.27 14.24 -11.76
C ILE A 313 3.21 13.14 -11.92
N CYS A 314 1.94 13.52 -11.75
CA CYS A 314 0.76 12.65 -11.69
C CYS A 314 -0.34 13.14 -12.65
N VAL A 315 0.05 13.73 -13.78
CA VAL A 315 -0.85 14.20 -14.84
C VAL A 315 -1.22 13.04 -15.78
N GLN A 316 -1.92 13.32 -16.89
CA GLN A 316 -2.14 12.28 -17.91
C GLN A 316 -0.84 11.96 -18.65
N ASP A 317 -0.70 10.73 -19.11
CA ASP A 317 0.52 10.19 -19.74
C ASP A 317 1.03 11.03 -20.93
N GLN A 318 0.12 11.55 -21.76
CA GLN A 318 0.47 12.44 -22.87
C GLN A 318 1.14 13.75 -22.44
N MET A 319 0.90 14.20 -21.19
CA MET A 319 1.43 15.44 -20.67
C MET A 319 2.80 15.26 -20.00
N HIS A 320 3.23 14.02 -19.73
CA HIS A 320 4.48 13.75 -18.99
C HIS A 320 5.69 14.40 -19.66
N ARG A 321 5.83 14.28 -20.99
CA ARG A 321 6.92 14.89 -21.74
C ARG A 321 7.03 16.39 -21.46
N ASP A 322 5.97 17.14 -21.74
CA ASP A 322 6.03 18.60 -21.69
C ASP A 322 6.28 19.10 -20.27
N VAL A 323 5.69 18.43 -19.28
CA VAL A 323 5.92 18.76 -17.87
C VAL A 323 7.37 18.46 -17.45
N VAL A 324 7.91 17.29 -17.81
CA VAL A 324 9.28 16.91 -17.46
C VAL A 324 10.30 17.83 -18.15
N LEU A 325 10.15 18.07 -19.45
CA LEU A 325 11.04 18.96 -20.21
C LEU A 325 10.96 20.40 -19.68
N GLY A 326 9.77 20.89 -19.36
CA GLY A 326 9.59 22.23 -18.79
C GLY A 326 10.24 22.40 -17.41
N LEU A 327 10.24 21.35 -16.58
CA LEU A 327 10.84 21.37 -15.24
C LEU A 327 12.34 21.09 -15.25
N ALA A 328 12.89 20.46 -16.31
CA ALA A 328 14.28 20.07 -16.38
C ALA A 328 15.29 21.20 -16.05
N PRO A 329 15.09 22.47 -16.50
CA PRO A 329 15.97 23.59 -16.14
C PRO A 329 15.99 23.93 -14.65
N LEU A 330 14.96 23.57 -13.88
CA LEU A 330 14.91 23.81 -12.44
C LEU A 330 15.77 22.82 -11.64
N ASN A 331 16.30 21.77 -12.28
CA ASN A 331 17.18 20.75 -11.67
C ASN A 331 16.60 20.16 -10.37
N LEU A 332 15.30 19.85 -10.37
CA LEU A 332 14.60 19.18 -9.27
C LEU A 332 14.73 17.65 -9.40
N HIS A 333 14.62 16.93 -8.29
CA HIS A 333 14.44 15.48 -8.34
C HIS A 333 13.04 15.12 -8.85
N VAL A 334 12.90 14.10 -9.70
CA VAL A 334 11.65 13.82 -10.42
C VAL A 334 11.17 12.40 -10.17
N MET A 335 9.93 12.27 -9.67
CA MET A 335 9.15 11.03 -9.75
C MET A 335 8.02 11.26 -10.76
N CYS A 336 7.97 10.49 -11.85
CA CYS A 336 6.93 10.58 -12.85
C CYS A 336 6.02 9.34 -12.84
N GLU A 337 4.71 9.54 -12.89
CA GLU A 337 3.77 8.43 -13.05
C GLU A 337 4.03 7.63 -14.33
N LYS A 338 3.55 6.39 -14.34
CA LYS A 338 3.69 5.49 -15.48
C LYS A 338 2.48 5.58 -16.43
N PRO A 339 2.67 5.33 -17.73
CA PRO A 339 3.96 5.12 -18.42
C PRO A 339 4.76 6.42 -18.52
N LEU A 340 6.07 6.32 -18.82
CA LEU A 340 6.93 7.49 -18.99
C LEU A 340 6.37 8.45 -20.05
N ALA A 341 6.00 7.92 -21.22
CA ALA A 341 5.28 8.61 -22.28
C ALA A 341 4.52 7.59 -23.14
N PRO A 342 3.52 8.02 -23.94
CA PRO A 342 2.72 7.11 -24.77
C PRO A 342 3.46 6.61 -26.03
N ASN A 343 4.57 7.22 -26.41
CA ASN A 343 5.38 6.85 -27.57
C ASN A 343 6.89 6.93 -27.25
N LEU A 344 7.69 6.28 -28.09
CA LEU A 344 9.13 6.14 -27.89
C LEU A 344 9.89 7.46 -28.06
N ASP A 345 9.52 8.29 -29.01
CA ASP A 345 10.19 9.57 -29.27
C ASP A 345 10.09 10.50 -28.05
N ASP A 346 8.94 10.52 -27.39
CA ASP A 346 8.72 11.29 -26.18
C ASP A 346 9.53 10.72 -24.99
N CYS A 347 9.64 9.39 -24.88
CA CYS A 347 10.53 8.76 -23.89
C CYS A 347 12.00 9.16 -24.12
N VAL A 348 12.46 9.17 -25.37
CA VAL A 348 13.82 9.60 -25.75
C VAL A 348 14.03 11.10 -25.48
N ALA A 349 13.03 11.94 -25.76
CA ALA A 349 13.09 13.36 -25.45
C ALA A 349 13.22 13.62 -23.94
N ILE A 350 12.45 12.89 -23.12
CA ILE A 350 12.57 12.93 -21.66
C ILE A 350 13.97 12.46 -21.24
N TYR A 351 14.48 11.38 -21.83
CA TYR A 351 15.82 10.87 -21.52
C TYR A 351 16.88 11.97 -21.72
N LYS A 352 16.91 12.57 -22.91
CA LYS A 352 17.88 13.64 -23.25
C LYS A 352 17.76 14.87 -22.36
N ALA A 353 16.54 15.22 -21.93
CA ALA A 353 16.33 16.36 -21.03
C ALA A 353 16.87 16.09 -19.61
N LEU A 354 16.80 14.84 -19.15
CA LEU A 354 17.22 14.46 -17.80
C LEU A 354 18.70 14.09 -17.71
N LEU A 355 19.23 13.43 -18.74
CA LEU A 355 20.62 12.98 -18.85
C LEU A 355 21.16 13.27 -20.26
N PRO A 356 21.49 14.54 -20.56
CA PRO A 356 21.97 14.94 -21.89
C PRO A 356 23.33 14.35 -22.27
N ASP A 357 24.16 14.06 -21.26
CA ASP A 357 25.43 13.36 -21.42
C ASP A 357 25.45 12.12 -20.51
N PRO A 358 25.24 10.91 -21.07
CA PRO A 358 25.26 9.66 -20.32
C PRO A 358 26.62 9.31 -19.70
N SER A 359 27.70 9.97 -20.14
CA SER A 359 29.04 9.79 -19.56
C SER A 359 29.23 10.55 -18.24
N VAL A 360 28.33 11.48 -17.94
CA VAL A 360 28.37 12.31 -16.73
C VAL A 360 27.38 11.76 -15.72
N ALA A 361 27.78 11.75 -14.45
CA ALA A 361 26.89 11.36 -13.36
C ALA A 361 25.63 12.25 -13.33
N PRO A 362 24.44 11.67 -13.13
CA PRO A 362 23.21 12.44 -13.10
C PRO A 362 23.22 13.47 -11.97
N SER A 363 22.81 14.70 -12.27
CA SER A 363 22.71 15.78 -11.28
C SER A 363 21.44 15.75 -10.43
N LYS A 364 20.49 14.87 -10.77
CA LYS A 364 19.22 14.68 -10.04
C LYS A 364 18.77 13.23 -10.06
N LEU A 365 18.09 12.83 -8.98
CA LEU A 365 17.36 11.57 -8.90
C LEU A 365 16.17 11.57 -9.86
N PHE A 366 15.91 10.40 -10.45
CA PHE A 366 14.75 10.16 -11.31
C PHE A 366 14.09 8.84 -10.95
N SER A 367 12.76 8.78 -10.99
CA SER A 367 12.02 7.53 -10.86
C SER A 367 10.73 7.58 -11.69
N VAL A 368 10.26 6.41 -12.10
CA VAL A 368 8.94 6.23 -12.72
C VAL A 368 8.06 5.40 -11.79
N GLY A 369 6.74 5.54 -11.93
CA GLY A 369 5.68 4.79 -11.22
C GLY A 369 5.69 3.25 -11.37
N HIS A 370 6.86 2.61 -11.54
CA HIS A 370 7.06 1.15 -11.50
C HIS A 370 6.95 0.61 -10.06
N VAL A 371 5.80 0.86 -9.46
CA VAL A 371 5.49 0.58 -8.04
C VAL A 371 5.68 -0.89 -7.67
N LEU A 372 5.58 -1.80 -8.64
CA LEU A 372 5.73 -3.22 -8.38
C LEU A 372 7.12 -3.62 -7.88
N ARG A 373 8.20 -2.89 -8.21
CA ARG A 373 9.54 -3.18 -7.68
C ARG A 373 9.62 -3.01 -6.16
N TYR A 374 8.71 -2.22 -5.60
CA TYR A 374 8.75 -1.77 -4.20
C TYR A 374 7.70 -2.44 -3.31
N SER A 375 6.95 -3.42 -3.83
CA SER A 375 6.07 -4.22 -2.97
C SER A 375 6.93 -5.21 -2.17
N PRO A 376 6.66 -5.42 -0.86
CA PRO A 376 7.33 -6.45 -0.07
C PRO A 376 7.27 -7.82 -0.73
N HIS A 377 6.17 -8.10 -1.43
CA HIS A 377 5.99 -9.30 -2.23
C HIS A 377 7.08 -9.46 -3.31
N ASN A 378 7.20 -8.48 -4.22
CA ASN A 378 8.13 -8.63 -5.35
C ASN A 378 9.59 -8.44 -4.94
N MET A 379 9.85 -7.68 -3.86
CA MET A 379 11.18 -7.62 -3.26
C MET A 379 11.62 -9.00 -2.73
N LEU A 380 10.73 -9.71 -2.03
CA LEU A 380 11.02 -11.07 -1.59
C LEU A 380 11.15 -12.03 -2.78
N LEU A 381 10.27 -11.93 -3.78
CA LEU A 381 10.36 -12.75 -4.98
C LEU A 381 11.70 -12.56 -5.69
N ARG A 382 12.16 -11.31 -5.85
CA ARG A 382 13.49 -11.02 -6.40
C ARG A 382 14.59 -11.66 -5.57
N LYS A 383 14.54 -11.50 -4.25
CA LYS A 383 15.55 -12.07 -3.37
C LYS A 383 15.64 -13.59 -3.55
N LEU A 384 14.51 -14.29 -3.47
CA LEU A 384 14.45 -15.74 -3.63
C LEU A 384 14.96 -16.19 -5.00
N LEU A 385 14.57 -15.48 -6.06
CA LEU A 385 14.85 -15.86 -7.43
C LEU A 385 16.27 -15.52 -7.90
N VAL A 386 16.72 -14.29 -7.62
CA VAL A 386 17.93 -13.69 -8.22
C VAL A 386 19.13 -13.75 -7.27
N GLU A 387 18.92 -13.55 -5.97
CA GLU A 387 20.00 -13.55 -4.98
C GLU A 387 20.22 -14.95 -4.39
N ASP A 388 19.17 -15.55 -3.85
CA ASP A 388 19.24 -16.84 -3.15
C ASP A 388 19.17 -18.03 -4.12
N LYS A 389 18.69 -17.80 -5.35
CA LYS A 389 18.54 -18.80 -6.43
C LYS A 389 17.87 -20.10 -5.95
N VAL A 390 16.76 -19.97 -5.21
CA VAL A 390 16.11 -21.12 -4.53
C VAL A 390 15.54 -22.19 -5.46
N ILE A 391 15.47 -21.93 -6.78
CA ILE A 391 15.04 -22.87 -7.81
C ILE A 391 16.11 -23.11 -8.89
N GLY A 392 17.37 -22.76 -8.61
CA GLY A 392 18.45 -22.82 -9.60
C GLY A 392 18.27 -21.79 -10.72
N ASP A 393 18.70 -22.13 -11.93
CA ASP A 393 18.53 -21.26 -13.09
C ASP A 393 17.06 -21.23 -13.54
N VAL A 394 16.57 -20.04 -13.89
CA VAL A 394 15.20 -19.85 -14.36
C VAL A 394 15.07 -20.33 -15.80
N MET A 395 14.19 -21.29 -16.04
CA MET A 395 13.93 -21.86 -17.36
C MET A 395 12.74 -21.17 -18.05
N ALA A 396 11.64 -20.95 -17.31
CA ALA A 396 10.43 -20.35 -17.87
C ALA A 396 9.63 -19.54 -16.85
N VAL A 397 8.91 -18.52 -17.32
CA VAL A 397 7.98 -17.71 -16.50
C VAL A 397 6.62 -17.58 -17.21
N ASN A 398 5.55 -17.79 -16.47
CA ASN A 398 4.17 -17.48 -16.88
C ASN A 398 3.61 -16.41 -15.95
N HIS A 399 3.52 -15.17 -16.40
CA HIS A 399 3.00 -14.04 -15.65
C HIS A 399 1.67 -13.56 -16.24
N THR A 400 0.68 -13.31 -15.38
CA THR A 400 -0.62 -12.78 -15.81
C THR A 400 -0.96 -11.50 -15.06
N GLU A 401 -1.34 -10.45 -15.81
CA GLU A 401 -2.06 -9.30 -15.29
C GLU A 401 -3.57 -9.43 -15.58
N PRO A 402 -4.36 -9.87 -14.59
CA PRO A 402 -5.81 -9.91 -14.68
C PRO A 402 -6.43 -8.54 -14.39
N ILE A 403 -6.57 -7.66 -15.39
CA ILE A 403 -7.06 -6.27 -15.19
C ILE A 403 -8.44 -6.24 -14.52
N GLY A 404 -9.33 -7.15 -14.90
CA GLY A 404 -10.69 -7.22 -14.38
C GLY A 404 -11.72 -6.55 -15.27
N TRP A 405 -12.89 -7.18 -15.43
CA TRP A 405 -13.85 -6.80 -16.48
C TRP A 405 -14.44 -5.40 -16.24
N ASN A 406 -14.76 -5.06 -14.99
CA ASN A 406 -15.32 -3.76 -14.62
C ASN A 406 -14.26 -2.66 -14.67
N HIS A 407 -13.05 -2.95 -14.18
CA HIS A 407 -11.92 -2.04 -14.24
C HIS A 407 -11.55 -1.72 -15.69
N PHE A 408 -11.54 -2.74 -16.55
CA PHE A 408 -11.26 -2.55 -17.97
C PHE A 408 -12.33 -1.66 -18.63
N THR A 409 -13.62 -1.90 -18.33
CA THR A 409 -14.70 -1.08 -18.88
C THR A 409 -14.64 0.38 -18.42
N HIS A 410 -14.20 0.65 -17.19
CA HIS A 410 -14.02 2.01 -16.68
C HIS A 410 -12.84 2.69 -17.38
N SER A 411 -11.66 2.09 -17.35
CA SER A 411 -10.39 2.74 -17.73
C SER A 411 -10.13 2.73 -19.24
N TYR A 412 -10.40 1.62 -19.91
CA TYR A 412 -9.97 1.31 -21.29
C TYR A 412 -11.12 1.22 -22.31
N VAL A 413 -12.38 1.33 -21.85
CA VAL A 413 -13.54 1.43 -22.74
C VAL A 413 -14.16 2.81 -22.66
N ARG A 414 -14.45 3.30 -21.45
CA ARG A 414 -15.11 4.60 -21.24
C ARG A 414 -14.15 5.74 -20.86
N GLY A 415 -12.98 5.39 -20.32
CA GLY A 415 -12.07 6.30 -19.65
C GLY A 415 -10.93 6.82 -20.52
N ASN A 416 -9.91 7.34 -19.84
CA ASN A 416 -8.80 8.08 -20.44
C ASN A 416 -7.95 7.25 -21.41
N TRP A 417 -7.86 5.93 -21.19
CA TRP A 417 -6.97 5.05 -21.94
C TRP A 417 -7.66 4.25 -23.04
N ARG A 418 -8.84 4.71 -23.49
CA ARG A 418 -9.68 3.93 -24.40
C ARG A 418 -9.17 3.92 -25.84
N LYS A 419 -8.37 4.92 -26.23
CA LYS A 419 -8.03 5.18 -27.63
C LYS A 419 -6.52 5.42 -27.82
N GLU A 420 -5.86 4.61 -28.64
CA GLU A 420 -4.40 4.68 -28.85
C GLU A 420 -3.95 6.03 -29.45
N SER A 421 -4.83 6.74 -30.17
CA SER A 421 -4.51 8.09 -30.69
C SER A 421 -4.50 9.18 -29.61
N MET A 422 -5.01 8.88 -28.41
CA MET A 422 -5.19 9.84 -27.29
C MET A 422 -4.51 9.38 -26.00
N SER A 423 -3.86 8.22 -25.98
CA SER A 423 -3.24 7.65 -24.78
C SER A 423 -2.34 6.48 -25.13
N ALA A 424 -1.56 5.99 -24.18
CA ALA A 424 -0.81 4.74 -24.34
C ALA A 424 -1.73 3.53 -24.65
N PRO A 425 -1.27 2.54 -25.45
CA PRO A 425 -2.00 1.28 -25.63
C PRO A 425 -2.15 0.53 -24.30
N SER A 426 -3.12 -0.36 -24.19
CA SER A 426 -3.46 -1.01 -22.91
C SER A 426 -2.26 -1.77 -22.29
N LEU A 427 -1.42 -2.42 -23.09
CA LEU A 427 -0.19 -3.06 -22.62
C LEU A 427 0.75 -2.06 -21.92
N LEU A 428 0.91 -0.86 -22.48
CA LEU A 428 1.77 0.19 -21.91
C LEU A 428 1.10 0.93 -20.75
N ALA A 429 -0.16 1.31 -20.89
CA ALA A 429 -0.90 2.03 -19.85
C ALA A 429 -1.09 1.20 -18.57
N LYS A 430 -1.29 -0.12 -18.72
CA LYS A 430 -1.60 -1.03 -17.62
C LYS A 430 -0.50 -1.99 -17.23
N SER A 431 0.25 -2.52 -18.19
CA SER A 431 1.17 -3.63 -17.99
C SER A 431 2.64 -3.28 -18.26
N CYS A 432 2.97 -1.98 -18.33
CA CYS A 432 4.36 -1.55 -18.36
C CYS A 432 5.14 -1.96 -17.10
N HIS A 433 4.52 -1.91 -15.92
CA HIS A 433 5.16 -2.41 -14.70
C HIS A 433 5.23 -3.95 -14.65
N ASP A 434 4.39 -4.65 -15.41
CA ASP A 434 4.44 -6.13 -15.51
C ASP A 434 5.61 -6.54 -16.41
N MET A 435 5.78 -5.82 -17.53
CA MET A 435 6.98 -5.90 -18.37
C MET A 435 8.25 -5.53 -17.58
N ASP A 436 8.20 -4.46 -16.80
CA ASP A 436 9.30 -4.01 -15.94
C ASP A 436 9.67 -5.05 -14.88
N ILE A 437 8.70 -5.73 -14.26
CA ILE A 437 9.00 -6.81 -13.30
C ILE A 437 9.69 -7.98 -13.98
N LEU A 438 9.24 -8.38 -15.18
CA LEU A 438 9.92 -9.43 -15.94
C LEU A 438 11.34 -9.02 -16.33
N TYR A 439 11.52 -7.78 -16.80
CA TYR A 439 12.85 -7.20 -17.04
C TYR A 439 13.71 -7.22 -15.78
N TRP A 440 13.19 -6.73 -14.66
CA TRP A 440 13.92 -6.66 -13.40
C TRP A 440 14.34 -8.05 -12.94
N LEU A 441 13.42 -9.02 -12.89
CA LEU A 441 13.67 -10.37 -12.40
C LEU A 441 14.56 -11.22 -13.31
N LEU A 442 14.48 -11.03 -14.64
CA LEU A 442 15.13 -11.93 -15.60
C LEU A 442 16.34 -11.32 -16.32
N ALA A 443 16.41 -9.99 -16.42
CA ALA A 443 17.48 -9.29 -17.11
C ALA A 443 18.52 -8.67 -16.14
N VAL A 444 18.05 -8.09 -15.03
CA VAL A 444 18.90 -7.34 -14.09
C VAL A 444 19.46 -8.29 -13.03
N GLY A 445 20.79 -8.35 -12.93
CA GLY A 445 21.49 -9.20 -11.95
C GLY A 445 21.31 -8.78 -10.49
N ALA A 446 21.82 -9.61 -9.57
CA ALA A 446 21.82 -9.31 -8.14
C ALA A 446 22.56 -7.99 -7.83
N PRO A 447 22.22 -7.29 -6.72
CA PRO A 447 22.95 -6.11 -6.29
C PRO A 447 24.46 -6.35 -6.26
N GLY A 448 25.24 -5.46 -6.88
CA GLY A 448 26.70 -5.58 -6.97
C GLY A 448 27.21 -6.47 -8.11
N SER A 449 26.34 -7.11 -8.90
CA SER A 449 26.74 -7.85 -10.10
C SER A 449 27.44 -6.94 -11.11
N SER A 450 28.59 -7.39 -11.63
CA SER A 450 29.30 -6.76 -12.75
C SER A 450 28.87 -7.29 -14.12
N LYS A 451 27.99 -8.30 -14.17
CA LYS A 451 27.48 -8.85 -15.43
C LYS A 451 26.59 -7.81 -16.14
N PRO A 452 26.67 -7.69 -17.47
CA PRO A 452 25.78 -6.81 -18.24
C PRO A 452 24.33 -7.27 -18.11
N ILE A 453 23.37 -6.41 -18.45
CA ILE A 453 21.95 -6.76 -18.47
C ILE A 453 21.71 -7.93 -19.45
N HIS A 454 20.93 -8.94 -19.05
CA HIS A 454 20.52 -10.03 -19.96
C HIS A 454 19.30 -9.56 -20.74
N VAL A 455 19.49 -8.95 -21.91
CA VAL A 455 18.35 -8.51 -22.72
C VAL A 455 17.72 -9.68 -23.48
N PRO A 456 16.39 -9.68 -23.72
CA PRO A 456 15.77 -10.69 -24.55
C PRO A 456 16.31 -10.60 -25.98
N ARG A 457 16.42 -11.76 -26.64
CA ARG A 457 16.79 -11.92 -28.04
C ARG A 457 15.60 -11.64 -28.96
N ASP A 458 14.47 -12.27 -28.66
CA ASP A 458 13.25 -12.22 -29.46
C ASP A 458 12.06 -11.78 -28.61
N ILE A 459 11.20 -10.94 -29.21
CA ILE A 459 9.91 -10.53 -28.66
C ILE A 459 8.82 -10.83 -29.69
N THR A 460 7.78 -11.55 -29.26
CA THR A 460 6.56 -11.76 -30.05
C THR A 460 5.35 -11.30 -29.26
N SER A 461 4.32 -10.79 -29.94
CA SER A 461 3.06 -10.47 -29.28
C SER A 461 1.86 -10.76 -30.17
N SER A 462 0.78 -11.20 -29.53
CA SER A 462 -0.51 -11.42 -30.18
C SER A 462 -1.63 -10.90 -29.28
N GLY A 463 -2.58 -10.17 -29.85
CA GLY A 463 -3.67 -9.56 -29.10
C GLY A 463 -4.56 -8.72 -30.00
N SER A 464 -5.79 -8.49 -29.55
CA SER A 464 -6.74 -7.62 -30.26
C SER A 464 -7.85 -7.15 -29.31
N LEU A 465 -8.66 -6.21 -29.77
CA LEU A 465 -9.95 -5.89 -29.17
C LEU A 465 -10.99 -6.96 -29.56
N GLN A 466 -11.27 -7.88 -28.65
CA GLN A 466 -12.11 -9.05 -28.93
C GLN A 466 -13.60 -8.83 -28.67
N HIS A 467 -13.94 -8.10 -27.59
CA HIS A 467 -15.31 -8.09 -27.06
C HIS A 467 -15.99 -6.73 -27.10
N PHE A 468 -15.33 -5.64 -26.68
CA PHE A 468 -15.96 -4.32 -26.58
C PHE A 468 -16.04 -3.63 -27.94
N ARG A 469 -16.88 -4.17 -28.83
CA ARG A 469 -17.10 -3.70 -30.21
C ARG A 469 -18.56 -3.85 -30.63
N LYS A 470 -19.02 -3.02 -31.56
CA LYS A 470 -20.43 -2.98 -32.03
C LYS A 470 -20.98 -4.34 -32.44
N SER A 471 -20.17 -5.18 -33.09
CA SER A 471 -20.58 -6.52 -33.54
C SER A 471 -20.90 -7.51 -32.40
N ARG A 472 -20.65 -7.14 -31.13
CA ARG A 472 -20.93 -7.93 -29.93
C ARG A 472 -22.08 -7.37 -29.11
N LYS A 473 -22.71 -6.27 -29.55
CA LYS A 473 -23.85 -5.66 -28.86
C LYS A 473 -25.02 -6.66 -28.84
N PRO A 474 -25.61 -6.93 -27.66
CA PRO A 474 -26.83 -7.73 -27.56
C PRO A 474 -27.96 -7.11 -28.38
N VAL A 475 -28.74 -7.94 -29.09
CA VAL A 475 -29.84 -7.47 -29.94
C VAL A 475 -30.91 -6.77 -29.09
N GLU A 476 -31.13 -7.26 -27.88
CA GLU A 476 -32.06 -6.71 -26.89
C GLU A 476 -31.66 -5.32 -26.39
N ALA A 477 -30.39 -4.93 -26.55
CA ALA A 477 -29.93 -3.58 -26.24
C ALA A 477 -30.33 -2.55 -27.32
N GLY A 478 -30.83 -3.01 -28.48
CA GLY A 478 -31.29 -2.16 -29.57
C GLY A 478 -30.24 -1.16 -30.04
N ASP A 479 -30.67 0.08 -30.30
CA ASP A 479 -29.83 1.22 -30.68
C ASP A 479 -29.27 2.01 -29.49
N ALA A 480 -29.53 1.58 -28.25
CA ALA A 480 -29.12 2.33 -27.06
C ALA A 480 -27.61 2.62 -27.01
N THR A 481 -27.28 3.90 -26.86
CA THR A 481 -25.92 4.45 -26.70
C THR A 481 -25.53 4.68 -25.26
N ASN A 482 -26.50 4.79 -24.35
CA ASN A 482 -26.27 4.99 -22.92
C ASN A 482 -26.90 3.87 -22.09
N CYS A 483 -26.22 3.44 -21.03
CA CYS A 483 -26.74 2.39 -20.15
C CYS A 483 -28.02 2.81 -19.41
N LEU A 484 -28.20 4.09 -19.10
CA LEU A 484 -29.35 4.57 -18.31
C LEU A 484 -30.65 4.63 -19.13
N SER A 485 -30.58 4.57 -20.46
CA SER A 485 -31.73 4.46 -21.37
C SER A 485 -31.88 3.07 -22.00
N CYS A 486 -30.95 2.14 -21.72
CA CYS A 486 -30.92 0.83 -22.35
C CYS A 486 -31.86 -0.17 -21.66
N ALA A 487 -32.82 -0.74 -22.41
CA ALA A 487 -33.76 -1.73 -21.89
C ALA A 487 -33.09 -3.04 -21.43
N PHE A 488 -31.95 -3.40 -22.02
CA PHE A 488 -31.16 -4.58 -21.64
C PHE A 488 -30.28 -4.36 -20.40
N GLU A 489 -30.14 -3.12 -19.92
CA GLU A 489 -29.27 -2.77 -18.78
C GLU A 489 -29.39 -3.69 -17.56
N PRO A 490 -30.60 -4.08 -17.09
CA PRO A 490 -30.74 -4.91 -15.90
C PRO A 490 -30.01 -6.26 -15.97
N SER A 491 -29.84 -6.80 -17.18
CA SER A 491 -29.14 -8.06 -17.44
C SER A 491 -27.68 -7.86 -17.88
N CYS A 492 -27.28 -6.62 -18.19
CA CYS A 492 -25.95 -6.31 -18.69
C CYS A 492 -24.94 -6.18 -17.54
N GLN A 493 -23.97 -7.11 -17.48
CA GLN A 493 -22.89 -7.02 -16.49
C GLN A 493 -22.05 -5.75 -16.63
N PHE A 494 -21.90 -5.21 -17.84
CA PHE A 494 -21.09 -4.02 -18.14
C PHE A 494 -21.82 -2.69 -17.93
N SER A 495 -23.06 -2.73 -17.44
CA SER A 495 -23.86 -1.54 -17.15
C SER A 495 -23.06 -0.49 -16.38
N ALA A 496 -23.03 0.75 -16.88
CA ALA A 496 -22.44 1.87 -16.15
C ALA A 496 -23.13 2.05 -14.79
N LYS A 497 -24.47 2.04 -14.77
CA LYS A 497 -25.26 2.14 -13.54
C LYS A 497 -24.84 1.07 -12.52
N ARG A 498 -24.66 -0.18 -12.96
CA ARG A 498 -24.16 -1.25 -12.10
C ARG A 498 -22.73 -0.97 -11.62
N VAL A 499 -21.80 -0.69 -12.51
CA VAL A 499 -20.38 -0.45 -12.16
C VAL A 499 -20.24 0.67 -11.11
N TYR A 500 -20.96 1.78 -11.27
CA TYR A 500 -20.80 2.96 -10.41
C TYR A 500 -21.71 3.00 -9.18
N THR A 501 -22.84 2.27 -9.14
CA THR A 501 -23.83 2.40 -8.06
C THR A 501 -24.27 1.10 -7.38
N SER A 502 -23.90 -0.06 -7.93
CA SER A 502 -24.30 -1.37 -7.40
C SER A 502 -23.69 -1.62 -6.01
N PRO A 503 -24.51 -1.95 -5.00
CA PRO A 503 -24.00 -2.36 -3.69
C PRO A 503 -23.09 -3.58 -3.74
N GLN A 504 -23.30 -4.48 -4.71
CA GLN A 504 -22.50 -5.69 -4.89
C GLN A 504 -21.04 -5.40 -5.32
N LEU A 505 -20.78 -4.22 -5.88
CA LEU A 505 -19.43 -3.78 -6.29
C LEU A 505 -18.83 -2.74 -5.33
N LYS A 506 -19.53 -2.43 -4.23
CA LYS A 506 -19.08 -1.45 -3.24
C LYS A 506 -17.73 -1.88 -2.66
N GLY A 507 -16.78 -0.94 -2.57
CA GLY A 507 -15.42 -1.19 -2.09
C GLY A 507 -14.44 -1.74 -3.14
N GLN A 508 -14.89 -2.29 -4.27
CA GLN A 508 -14.01 -2.84 -5.33
C GLN A 508 -13.44 -1.79 -6.30
N ASN A 509 -13.11 -0.59 -5.82
CA ASN A 509 -12.79 0.65 -6.57
C ASN A 509 -13.97 1.54 -6.99
N GLN A 510 -15.22 1.16 -6.68
CA GLN A 510 -16.41 1.93 -7.08
C GLN A 510 -16.32 3.41 -6.68
N ASP A 511 -16.03 3.72 -5.42
CA ASP A 511 -15.95 5.11 -4.93
C ASP A 511 -14.89 5.94 -5.67
N ARG A 512 -13.75 5.31 -6.01
CA ARG A 512 -12.68 5.94 -6.78
C ARG A 512 -13.15 6.25 -8.19
N TRP A 513 -13.78 5.30 -8.86
CA TRP A 513 -14.28 5.47 -10.22
C TRP A 513 -15.43 6.47 -10.31
N SER A 514 -16.31 6.52 -9.31
CA SER A 514 -17.38 7.51 -9.21
C SER A 514 -16.82 8.93 -9.10
N ARG A 515 -15.74 9.15 -8.34
CA ARG A 515 -15.03 10.44 -8.29
C ARG A 515 -14.31 10.81 -9.58
N ILE A 516 -13.90 9.82 -10.37
CA ILE A 516 -13.32 10.07 -11.71
C ILE A 516 -14.44 10.45 -12.68
N ALA A 517 -15.57 9.75 -12.64
CA ALA A 517 -16.71 10.00 -13.51
C ALA A 517 -17.41 11.33 -13.20
N CYS A 518 -17.52 11.68 -11.92
CA CYS A 518 -18.13 12.91 -11.42
C CYS A 518 -17.17 13.58 -10.41
N PRO A 519 -16.21 14.41 -10.88
CA PRO A 519 -15.22 15.05 -10.00
C PRO A 519 -15.81 15.95 -8.91
N ASP A 520 -16.93 16.60 -9.20
CA ASP A 520 -17.59 17.54 -8.29
C ASP A 520 -18.59 16.84 -7.36
N MET A 521 -18.68 15.50 -7.43
CA MET A 521 -19.57 14.68 -6.58
C MET A 521 -19.41 15.00 -5.10
N GLU A 522 -18.17 15.24 -4.65
CA GLU A 522 -17.87 15.49 -3.23
C GLU A 522 -18.48 16.82 -2.74
N GLU A 523 -18.68 17.82 -3.61
CA GLU A 523 -19.36 19.08 -3.25
C GLU A 523 -20.84 18.84 -2.97
N TYR A 524 -21.50 18.02 -3.79
CA TYR A 524 -22.89 17.62 -3.57
C TYR A 524 -23.04 16.82 -2.27
N ILE A 525 -22.10 15.92 -1.99
CA ILE A 525 -22.07 15.16 -0.72
C ILE A 525 -21.90 16.10 0.47
N THR A 526 -20.98 17.04 0.39
CA THR A 526 -20.68 17.98 1.49
C THR A 526 -21.85 18.93 1.76
N SER A 527 -22.53 19.40 0.71
CA SER A 527 -23.60 20.39 0.82
C SER A 527 -24.96 19.79 1.14
N ARG A 528 -25.28 18.59 0.63
CA ARG A 528 -26.63 18.02 0.64
C ARG A 528 -26.69 16.53 1.01
N GLY A 529 -25.56 15.93 1.38
CA GLY A 529 -25.47 14.53 1.83
C GLY A 529 -25.25 13.50 0.72
N PRO A 530 -25.04 12.21 1.09
CA PRO A 530 -24.64 11.15 0.16
C PRO A 530 -25.60 10.91 -1.02
N ASP A 531 -26.91 11.04 -0.79
CA ASP A 531 -27.91 10.83 -1.84
C ASP A 531 -27.80 11.89 -2.94
N ALA A 532 -27.50 13.15 -2.58
CA ALA A 532 -27.27 14.20 -3.57
C ALA A 532 -26.02 13.92 -4.43
N GLY A 533 -24.99 13.31 -3.85
CA GLY A 533 -23.82 12.84 -4.61
C GLY A 533 -24.16 11.72 -5.58
N LYS A 534 -24.99 10.76 -5.15
CA LYS A 534 -25.48 9.67 -6.00
C LYS A 534 -26.33 10.18 -7.15
N GLU A 535 -27.24 11.12 -6.91
CA GLU A 535 -28.04 11.75 -7.96
C GLU A 535 -27.18 12.54 -8.95
N ALA A 536 -26.20 13.31 -8.46
CA ALA A 536 -25.25 14.02 -9.32
C ALA A 536 -24.45 13.06 -10.22
N LEU A 537 -24.00 11.92 -9.66
CA LEU A 537 -23.33 10.88 -10.43
C LEU A 537 -24.26 10.27 -11.48
N LEU A 538 -25.49 9.91 -11.12
CA LEU A 538 -26.45 9.35 -12.07
C LEU A 538 -26.75 10.34 -13.19
N GLU A 539 -26.92 11.62 -12.88
CA GLU A 539 -27.12 12.66 -13.89
C GLU A 539 -25.91 12.77 -14.82
N LYS A 540 -24.69 12.75 -14.28
CA LYS A 540 -23.46 12.72 -15.08
C LYS A 540 -23.40 11.49 -15.99
N LEU A 541 -23.89 10.35 -15.53
CA LEU A 541 -23.96 9.13 -16.33
C LEU A 541 -25.11 9.17 -17.36
N ARG A 542 -26.13 10.02 -17.23
CA ARG A 542 -27.17 10.19 -18.26
C ARG A 542 -26.67 10.97 -19.46
N GLU A 543 -25.61 11.76 -19.32
CA GLU A 543 -25.02 12.50 -20.44
C GLU A 543 -24.68 11.55 -21.59
N ASP A 544 -25.19 11.86 -22.77
CA ASP A 544 -25.03 11.08 -23.98
C ASP A 544 -24.80 11.98 -25.20
N TYR A 545 -24.25 11.40 -26.27
CA TYR A 545 -24.09 12.08 -27.54
C TYR A 545 -25.24 11.71 -28.49
N ASP A 546 -25.50 12.59 -29.46
CA ASP A 546 -26.42 12.28 -30.54
C ASP A 546 -25.85 11.14 -31.41
N LEU A 547 -26.67 10.17 -31.84
CA LEU A 547 -26.23 9.04 -32.68
C LEU A 547 -25.57 9.46 -34.00
N HIS A 548 -25.84 10.68 -34.46
CA HIS A 548 -25.26 11.30 -35.65
C HIS A 548 -24.14 12.29 -35.32
N ALA A 549 -23.74 12.41 -34.05
CA ALA A 549 -22.63 13.24 -33.64
C ALA A 549 -21.33 12.83 -34.37
N PRO A 550 -20.54 13.80 -34.85
CA PRO A 550 -19.22 13.54 -35.40
C PRO A 550 -18.29 12.79 -34.42
N LEU A 551 -17.39 11.96 -34.95
CA LEU A 551 -16.47 11.15 -34.14
C LEU A 551 -15.54 11.99 -33.25
N ASP A 552 -15.13 13.18 -33.70
CA ASP A 552 -14.32 14.11 -32.92
C ASP A 552 -15.08 14.65 -31.71
N VAL A 553 -16.38 14.92 -31.84
CA VAL A 553 -17.25 15.29 -30.70
C VAL A 553 -17.33 14.14 -29.70
N ILE A 554 -17.58 12.91 -30.19
CA ILE A 554 -17.65 11.72 -29.33
C ILE A 554 -16.30 11.49 -28.64
N SER A 555 -15.19 11.61 -29.37
CA SER A 555 -13.84 11.37 -28.84
C SER A 555 -13.32 12.50 -27.93
N SER A 556 -13.87 13.72 -28.01
CA SER A 556 -13.41 14.90 -27.26
C SER A 556 -13.47 14.76 -25.73
N ARG A 557 -14.30 13.84 -25.20
CA ARG A 557 -14.47 13.64 -23.76
C ARG A 557 -14.78 12.19 -23.40
N ASN A 558 -14.70 11.89 -22.11
CA ASN A 558 -15.11 10.59 -21.57
C ASN A 558 -16.62 10.57 -21.31
N TRP A 559 -17.28 9.51 -21.75
CA TRP A 559 -18.71 9.31 -21.58
C TRP A 559 -18.93 8.08 -20.70
N PHE A 560 -18.85 8.27 -19.39
CA PHE A 560 -18.83 7.15 -18.43
C PHE A 560 -20.17 6.38 -18.34
N GLY A 561 -21.28 6.97 -18.79
CA GLY A 561 -22.58 6.32 -18.90
C GLY A 561 -22.79 5.45 -20.14
N ARG A 562 -21.92 5.58 -21.13
CA ARG A 562 -22.08 4.98 -22.46
C ARG A 562 -22.13 3.45 -22.42
N CYS A 563 -22.88 2.87 -23.34
CA CYS A 563 -22.83 1.47 -23.72
C CYS A 563 -21.40 1.09 -24.15
N VAL A 564 -20.86 0.02 -23.56
CA VAL A 564 -19.50 -0.46 -23.87
C VAL A 564 -19.32 -0.94 -25.31
N TYR A 565 -20.41 -1.27 -26.01
CA TYR A 565 -20.37 -1.71 -27.40
C TYR A 565 -20.50 -0.54 -28.39
N GLU A 566 -20.92 0.64 -27.93
CA GLU A 566 -20.96 1.88 -28.71
C GLU A 566 -19.79 2.81 -28.41
N ALA A 567 -18.85 2.36 -27.57
CA ALA A 567 -17.64 3.11 -27.26
C ALA A 567 -16.70 3.20 -28.46
N ASP A 568 -15.90 4.27 -28.49
CA ASP A 568 -14.90 4.57 -29.52
C ASP A 568 -13.52 3.97 -29.16
N ASN A 569 -13.50 2.91 -28.35
CA ASN A 569 -12.27 2.30 -27.89
C ASN A 569 -11.61 1.40 -28.95
N ASP A 570 -10.29 1.40 -29.01
CA ASP A 570 -9.50 0.60 -29.97
C ASP A 570 -8.36 -0.23 -29.32
N VAL A 571 -8.19 -0.13 -28.00
CA VAL A 571 -7.14 -0.84 -27.26
C VAL A 571 -7.45 -2.32 -27.02
N CYS A 572 -6.39 -3.15 -26.88
CA CYS A 572 -6.52 -4.60 -26.67
C CYS A 572 -7.14 -4.95 -25.31
N ASP A 573 -8.14 -5.81 -25.30
CA ASP A 573 -8.76 -6.38 -24.08
C ASP A 573 -8.15 -7.75 -23.69
N ASN A 574 -7.36 -8.34 -24.58
CA ASN A 574 -6.57 -9.53 -24.35
C ASN A 574 -5.31 -9.53 -25.20
N GLN A 575 -4.15 -9.67 -24.57
CA GLN A 575 -2.85 -9.69 -25.25
C GLN A 575 -1.86 -10.60 -24.53
N THR A 576 -1.12 -11.39 -25.31
CA THR A 576 -0.03 -12.24 -24.83
C THR A 576 1.27 -11.80 -25.48
N VAL A 577 2.32 -11.64 -24.68
CA VAL A 577 3.69 -11.34 -25.11
C VAL A 577 4.58 -12.50 -24.71
N THR A 578 5.48 -12.91 -25.58
CA THR A 578 6.53 -13.91 -25.29
C THR A 578 7.89 -13.27 -25.51
N LEU A 579 8.78 -13.48 -24.55
CA LEU A 579 10.15 -12.98 -24.50
C LEU A 579 11.08 -14.20 -24.45
N ARG A 580 12.10 -14.27 -25.30
CA ARG A 580 13.12 -15.33 -25.27
C ARG A 580 14.51 -14.73 -25.05
N TRP A 581 15.29 -15.33 -24.18
CA TRP A 581 16.71 -15.05 -23.96
C TRP A 581 17.55 -16.23 -24.42
N GLU A 582 18.73 -15.93 -24.97
CA GLU A 582 19.77 -16.94 -25.28
C GLU A 582 20.75 -17.06 -24.11
N ASP A 583 21.61 -18.06 -24.11
CA ASP A 583 22.70 -18.18 -23.14
C ASP A 583 23.67 -16.98 -23.22
N ASP A 584 24.26 -16.59 -22.09
CA ASP A 584 25.43 -15.70 -22.12
C ASP A 584 26.54 -16.39 -22.95
N PRO A 585 27.33 -15.64 -23.74
CA PRO A 585 28.44 -16.21 -24.49
C PRO A 585 29.41 -16.98 -23.58
N VAL A 586 29.80 -18.19 -24.00
CA VAL A 586 30.81 -18.99 -23.29
C VAL A 586 32.13 -18.22 -23.28
N ALA A 587 32.68 -17.96 -22.10
CA ALA A 587 33.96 -17.28 -21.98
C ALA A 587 35.10 -18.26 -22.31
N THR A 588 35.61 -18.23 -23.54
CA THR A 588 36.61 -19.19 -24.03
C THR A 588 38.07 -18.83 -23.71
N GLU A 589 38.35 -17.62 -23.21
CA GLU A 589 39.73 -17.18 -22.91
C GLU A 589 40.01 -17.10 -21.41
N GLY A 590 41.08 -17.77 -20.96
CA GLY A 590 41.70 -17.58 -19.65
C GLY A 590 40.92 -18.09 -18.44
N LYS A 591 39.89 -18.92 -18.64
CA LYS A 591 39.04 -19.51 -17.58
C LYS A 591 39.04 -21.03 -17.67
N SER A 592 38.87 -21.70 -16.53
CA SER A 592 38.66 -23.15 -16.51
C SER A 592 37.33 -23.54 -17.18
N ASP A 593 37.19 -24.80 -17.64
CA ASP A 593 35.97 -25.29 -18.31
C ASP A 593 34.69 -25.05 -17.49
N LEU A 594 34.77 -25.10 -16.16
CA LEU A 594 33.65 -24.81 -15.25
C LEU A 594 33.35 -23.31 -15.13
N GLU A 595 34.36 -22.46 -15.17
CA GLU A 595 34.19 -20.99 -15.13
C GLU A 595 33.67 -20.44 -16.47
N ALA A 596 34.01 -21.11 -17.58
CA ALA A 596 33.48 -20.80 -18.91
C ALA A 596 31.96 -21.05 -19.00
N LEU A 597 31.46 -22.03 -18.25
CA LEU A 597 30.04 -22.41 -18.18
C LEU A 597 29.23 -21.62 -17.13
N ALA A 598 29.85 -20.70 -16.37
CA ALA A 598 29.20 -19.92 -15.31
C ALA A 598 28.35 -18.71 -15.82
N GLY A 599 28.01 -18.70 -17.11
CA GLY A 599 27.11 -17.72 -17.75
C GLY A 599 25.66 -17.86 -17.29
N ARG A 600 24.80 -16.90 -17.62
CA ARG A 600 23.35 -17.05 -17.47
C ARG A 600 22.81 -17.91 -18.60
N GLY A 601 21.95 -18.86 -18.26
CA GLY A 601 21.27 -19.71 -19.24
C GLY A 601 20.16 -19.00 -20.02
N SER A 602 19.80 -19.59 -21.16
CA SER A 602 18.61 -19.28 -21.94
C SER A 602 17.33 -19.47 -21.11
N LYS A 603 16.28 -18.69 -21.43
CA LYS A 603 15.00 -18.72 -20.73
C LYS A 603 13.89 -18.09 -21.54
N THR A 604 12.64 -18.40 -21.17
CA THR A 604 11.44 -17.84 -21.81
C THR A 604 10.51 -17.22 -20.79
N ALA A 605 9.86 -16.10 -21.12
CA ALA A 605 8.79 -15.53 -20.31
C ALA A 605 7.55 -15.24 -21.15
N THR A 606 6.39 -15.51 -20.59
CA THR A 606 5.09 -15.15 -21.16
C THR A 606 4.39 -14.16 -20.23
N LEU A 607 3.96 -13.02 -20.78
CA LEU A 607 3.10 -12.04 -20.13
C LEU A 607 1.70 -12.11 -20.76
N HIS A 608 0.67 -12.37 -19.96
CA HIS A 608 -0.73 -12.36 -20.39
C HIS A 608 -1.50 -11.22 -19.71
N MET A 609 -2.00 -10.29 -20.49
CA MET A 609 -2.90 -9.22 -20.05
C MET A 609 -4.33 -9.56 -20.46
N VAL A 610 -5.26 -9.58 -19.49
CA VAL A 610 -6.65 -9.99 -19.75
C VAL A 610 -7.68 -9.15 -19.01
N ALA A 611 -8.70 -8.69 -19.74
CA ALA A 611 -9.83 -7.95 -19.19
C ALA A 611 -10.83 -8.87 -18.46
N PHE A 612 -11.16 -10.03 -19.02
CA PHE A 612 -12.28 -10.87 -18.56
C PHE A 612 -11.91 -11.78 -17.40
N THR A 613 -11.94 -11.23 -16.18
CA THR A 613 -11.57 -11.97 -14.95
C THR A 613 -12.20 -11.36 -13.70
N LYS A 614 -12.38 -12.20 -12.67
CA LYS A 614 -12.77 -11.77 -11.30
C LYS A 614 -11.56 -11.50 -10.40
N LYS A 615 -10.35 -11.92 -10.79
CA LYS A 615 -9.08 -11.68 -10.08
C LYS A 615 -8.58 -10.24 -10.33
N ILE A 616 -9.42 -9.24 -10.12
CA ILE A 616 -9.15 -7.84 -10.52
C ILE A 616 -7.82 -7.33 -9.93
N CYS A 617 -6.84 -7.10 -10.80
CA CYS A 617 -5.47 -6.71 -10.50
C CYS A 617 -4.71 -7.65 -9.53
N GLN A 618 -5.20 -8.87 -9.31
CA GLN A 618 -4.55 -9.90 -8.50
C GLN A 618 -3.61 -10.72 -9.39
N ARG A 619 -2.43 -10.16 -9.65
CA ARG A 619 -1.37 -10.80 -10.45
C ARG A 619 -1.01 -12.15 -9.88
N PHE A 620 -0.66 -13.06 -10.78
CA PHE A 620 -0.08 -14.34 -10.44
C PHE A 620 0.99 -14.72 -11.46
N THR A 621 2.01 -15.40 -10.97
CA THR A 621 3.21 -15.77 -11.71
C THR A 621 3.58 -17.20 -11.33
N HIS A 622 3.81 -18.04 -12.33
CA HIS A 622 4.49 -19.32 -12.13
C HIS A 622 5.89 -19.22 -12.74
N ILE A 623 6.89 -19.69 -12.02
CA ILE A 623 8.30 -19.65 -12.43
C ILE A 623 8.86 -21.06 -12.32
N TYR A 624 9.40 -21.56 -13.41
CA TYR A 624 10.01 -22.87 -13.51
C TYR A 624 11.53 -22.71 -13.51
N GLY A 625 12.21 -23.40 -12.60
CA GLY A 625 13.66 -23.43 -12.51
C GLY A 625 14.23 -24.82 -12.73
N ALA A 626 15.55 -24.91 -12.79
CA ALA A 626 16.27 -26.18 -12.95
C ALA A 626 16.18 -27.09 -11.72
N ASP A 627 16.06 -26.50 -10.52
CA ASP A 627 16.07 -27.23 -9.24
C ASP A 627 14.71 -27.17 -8.50
N GLY A 628 13.74 -26.42 -9.02
CA GLY A 628 12.46 -26.23 -8.36
C GLY A 628 11.49 -25.32 -9.12
N GLU A 629 10.37 -24.98 -8.49
CA GLU A 629 9.41 -24.02 -9.05
C GLU A 629 8.85 -23.06 -8.00
N ILE A 630 8.36 -21.91 -8.48
CA ILE A 630 7.69 -20.89 -7.66
C ILE A 630 6.31 -20.61 -8.20
N SER A 631 5.30 -20.72 -7.33
CA SER A 631 3.96 -20.17 -7.52
C SER A 631 3.81 -18.90 -6.69
N ALA A 632 3.71 -17.75 -7.34
CA ALA A 632 3.54 -16.46 -6.66
C ALA A 632 2.22 -15.81 -7.06
N ASP A 633 1.47 -15.29 -6.10
CA ASP A 633 0.34 -14.41 -6.33
C ASP A 633 0.52 -13.09 -5.58
N SER A 634 -0.42 -12.15 -5.69
CA SER A 634 -0.27 -10.84 -5.03
C SER A 634 -0.24 -10.90 -3.49
N SER A 635 -0.31 -12.08 -2.87
CA SER A 635 -0.35 -12.29 -1.42
C SER A 635 0.68 -13.28 -0.89
N SER A 636 1.10 -14.27 -1.69
CA SER A 636 1.94 -15.38 -1.23
C SER A 636 2.92 -15.84 -2.30
N ILE A 637 4.03 -16.43 -1.85
CA ILE A 637 5.05 -17.06 -2.69
C ILE A 637 5.27 -18.47 -2.17
N ALA A 638 4.93 -19.49 -2.95
CA ALA A 638 5.25 -20.89 -2.66
C ALA A 638 6.46 -21.31 -3.49
N VAL A 639 7.45 -21.90 -2.84
CA VAL A 639 8.66 -22.45 -3.45
C VAL A 639 8.67 -23.96 -3.21
N GLU A 640 8.87 -24.74 -4.27
CA GLU A 640 8.98 -26.19 -4.21
C GLU A 640 10.32 -26.65 -4.79
N ASP A 641 11.06 -27.44 -4.02
CA ASP A 641 12.38 -27.97 -4.39
C ASP A 641 12.22 -29.38 -4.97
N PHE A 642 12.74 -29.62 -6.17
CA PHE A 642 12.58 -30.90 -6.88
C PHE A 642 13.42 -32.03 -6.29
N LYS A 643 14.53 -31.72 -5.62
CA LYS A 643 15.45 -32.72 -5.06
C LYS A 643 14.86 -33.34 -3.78
N THR A 644 14.19 -32.52 -2.99
CA THR A 644 13.68 -32.88 -1.66
C THR A 644 12.17 -33.08 -1.64
N GLY A 645 11.44 -32.50 -2.60
CA GLY A 645 9.98 -32.40 -2.59
C GLY A 645 9.45 -31.46 -1.51
N GLN A 646 10.31 -30.67 -0.85
CA GLN A 646 9.88 -29.76 0.20
C GLN A 646 9.24 -28.51 -0.40
N LYS A 647 8.07 -28.15 0.13
CA LYS A 647 7.36 -26.91 -0.19
C LYS A 647 7.44 -25.92 0.97
N LYS A 648 7.75 -24.67 0.67
CA LYS A 648 7.82 -23.55 1.62
C LYS A 648 6.98 -22.38 1.12
N VAL A 649 6.14 -21.80 1.99
CA VAL A 649 5.23 -20.70 1.61
C VAL A 649 5.53 -19.44 2.41
N TYR A 650 5.71 -18.34 1.70
CA TYR A 650 5.97 -17.02 2.26
C TYR A 650 4.74 -16.15 2.14
N TYR A 651 4.43 -15.38 3.20
CA TYR A 651 3.35 -14.39 3.20
C TYR A 651 3.92 -13.01 3.53
N PRO A 652 4.42 -12.27 2.51
CA PRO A 652 4.92 -10.92 2.66
C PRO A 652 3.84 -9.97 3.20
N TYR A 653 4.26 -8.93 3.91
CA TYR A 653 3.33 -7.90 4.38
C TYR A 653 2.58 -7.25 3.21
N VAL A 654 1.25 -7.22 3.31
CA VAL A 654 0.37 -6.47 2.42
C VAL A 654 -0.55 -5.59 3.29
N PRO A 655 -0.45 -4.26 3.24
CA PRO A 655 -1.34 -3.38 3.98
C PRO A 655 -2.77 -3.51 3.46
N LYS A 656 -3.75 -3.55 4.36
CA LYS A 656 -5.19 -3.60 4.02
C LYS A 656 -5.64 -2.46 3.09
N ASP A 657 -5.03 -1.28 3.19
CA ASP A 657 -5.32 -0.10 2.36
C ASP A 657 -4.22 0.21 1.32
N GLY A 658 -3.26 -0.69 1.14
CA GLY A 658 -2.11 -0.50 0.25
C GLY A 658 -2.48 -0.70 -1.20
N GLY A 659 -2.20 0.28 -2.06
CA GLY A 659 -2.28 0.09 -3.50
C GLY A 659 -1.11 -0.79 -3.98
N HIS A 660 -1.40 -1.70 -4.92
CA HIS A 660 -0.37 -2.55 -5.56
C HIS A 660 0.52 -3.34 -4.59
N GLY A 661 -0.06 -3.87 -3.50
CA GLY A 661 0.69 -4.65 -2.51
C GLY A 661 1.71 -3.82 -1.73
N ASP A 662 1.38 -2.57 -1.38
CA ASP A 662 2.26 -1.55 -0.80
C ASP A 662 3.27 -0.90 -1.76
N GLY A 663 3.27 -1.26 -3.05
CA GLY A 663 4.22 -0.70 -4.01
C GLY A 663 4.16 0.83 -4.13
N ASP A 664 2.98 1.42 -3.94
CA ASP A 664 2.79 2.88 -3.94
C ASP A 664 3.51 3.56 -2.76
N GLU A 665 3.40 3.01 -1.54
CA GLU A 665 4.09 3.54 -0.35
C GLU A 665 5.58 3.22 -0.38
N GLY A 666 5.95 2.03 -0.87
CA GLY A 666 7.34 1.61 -1.07
C GLY A 666 8.09 2.55 -2.01
N LEU A 667 7.54 2.85 -3.20
CA LEU A 667 8.14 3.77 -4.15
C LEU A 667 8.29 5.18 -3.55
N ALA A 668 7.22 5.73 -2.95
CA ALA A 668 7.28 7.06 -2.36
C ALA A 668 8.33 7.13 -1.24
N ARG A 669 8.42 6.09 -0.41
CA ARG A 669 9.40 5.98 0.67
C ARG A 669 10.82 5.96 0.14
N GLN A 670 11.12 5.08 -0.82
CA GLN A 670 12.46 4.98 -1.38
C GLN A 670 12.89 6.26 -2.10
N PHE A 671 12.01 6.85 -2.91
CA PHE A 671 12.32 8.08 -3.62
C PHE A 671 12.55 9.26 -2.66
N VAL A 672 11.68 9.47 -1.68
CA VAL A 672 11.84 10.57 -0.70
C VAL A 672 13.06 10.36 0.19
N LEU A 673 13.36 9.12 0.58
CA LEU A 673 14.60 8.78 1.28
C LEU A 673 15.85 9.10 0.46
N ALA A 674 15.85 8.76 -0.83
CA ALA A 674 16.96 9.10 -1.72
C ALA A 674 17.17 10.62 -1.78
N VAL A 675 16.08 11.39 -1.89
CA VAL A 675 16.14 12.87 -1.84
C VAL A 675 16.71 13.35 -0.51
N ASP A 676 16.25 12.78 0.62
CA ASP A 676 16.77 13.14 1.94
C ASP A 676 18.27 12.85 2.04
N LYS A 677 18.75 11.71 1.53
CA LYS A 677 20.18 11.34 1.55
C LYS A 677 21.05 12.31 0.77
N VAL A 678 20.61 12.71 -0.42
CA VAL A 678 21.32 13.72 -1.22
C VAL A 678 21.30 15.07 -0.48
N LYS A 679 20.13 15.51 -0.01
CA LYS A 679 19.93 16.83 0.59
C LYS A 679 20.62 17.00 1.94
N ASN A 680 20.46 16.04 2.84
CA ASN A 680 20.79 16.19 4.26
C ASN A 680 21.96 15.33 4.73
N HIS A 681 22.39 14.35 3.94
CA HIS A 681 23.44 13.40 4.33
C HIS A 681 24.64 13.40 3.37
N ALA A 682 24.73 14.36 2.45
CA ALA A 682 25.81 14.55 1.49
C ALA A 682 26.08 13.31 0.60
N TRP A 683 25.04 12.54 0.28
CA TRP A 683 25.16 11.43 -0.67
C TRP A 683 25.27 11.95 -2.10
N ASP A 684 26.12 11.28 -2.88
CA ASP A 684 26.12 11.43 -4.33
C ASP A 684 24.79 10.94 -4.94
N VAL A 685 24.33 11.61 -5.99
CA VAL A 685 23.05 11.32 -6.64
C VAL A 685 23.05 9.92 -7.26
N ALA A 686 24.11 9.51 -7.93
CA ALA A 686 24.19 8.19 -8.54
C ALA A 686 24.21 7.09 -7.48
N CYS A 687 24.88 7.32 -6.34
CA CYS A 687 24.86 6.42 -5.20
C CYS A 687 23.43 6.27 -4.63
N ALA A 688 22.74 7.38 -4.35
CA ALA A 688 21.38 7.36 -3.83
C ALA A 688 20.36 6.75 -4.84
N GLN A 689 20.53 7.02 -6.14
CA GLN A 689 19.74 6.42 -7.22
C GLN A 689 19.87 4.89 -7.23
N LYS A 690 21.11 4.39 -7.14
CA LYS A 690 21.40 2.97 -7.16
C LYS A 690 20.87 2.25 -5.92
N GLU A 691 21.13 2.81 -4.73
CA GLU A 691 20.86 2.14 -3.47
C GLU A 691 19.38 2.18 -3.06
N TYR A 692 18.73 3.34 -3.16
CA TYR A 692 17.36 3.50 -2.68
C TYR A 692 16.33 3.30 -3.79
N ILE A 693 16.57 3.86 -4.97
CA ILE A 693 15.60 3.74 -6.07
C ILE A 693 15.75 2.40 -6.79
N GLY A 694 16.98 1.92 -7.02
CA GLY A 694 17.24 0.60 -7.62
C GLY A 694 16.71 0.44 -9.05
N CYS A 695 16.48 1.56 -9.74
CA CYS A 695 15.98 1.64 -11.10
C CYS A 695 16.58 2.89 -11.74
N SER A 696 17.36 2.75 -12.80
CA SER A 696 17.92 3.90 -13.52
C SER A 696 16.96 4.41 -14.61
N LEU A 697 17.27 5.56 -15.20
CA LEU A 697 16.53 6.07 -16.34
C LEU A 697 16.68 5.14 -17.56
N GLU A 698 17.84 4.50 -17.74
CA GLU A 698 18.09 3.47 -18.74
C GLU A 698 17.19 2.24 -18.52
N ASP A 699 17.04 1.77 -17.28
CA ASP A 699 16.13 0.66 -16.95
C ASP A 699 14.68 0.98 -17.34
N VAL A 700 14.26 2.23 -17.10
CA VAL A 700 12.93 2.72 -17.48
C VAL A 700 12.77 2.69 -19.00
N ILE A 701 13.72 3.24 -19.77
CA ILE A 701 13.65 3.22 -21.23
C ILE A 701 13.71 1.78 -21.77
N MET A 702 14.53 0.91 -21.17
CA MET A 702 14.67 -0.50 -21.58
C MET A 702 13.35 -1.26 -21.44
N SER A 703 12.74 -1.21 -20.25
CA SER A 703 11.44 -1.85 -19.99
C SER A 703 10.31 -1.28 -20.85
N HIS A 704 10.29 0.03 -21.12
CA HIS A 704 9.34 0.64 -22.05
C HIS A 704 9.61 0.23 -23.50
N GLY A 705 10.87 0.15 -23.90
CA GLY A 705 11.31 -0.33 -25.22
C GLY A 705 10.80 -1.74 -25.49
N MET A 706 10.86 -2.64 -24.50
CA MET A 706 10.29 -3.98 -24.61
C MET A 706 8.77 -3.96 -24.86
N VAL A 707 8.03 -3.01 -24.28
CA VAL A 707 6.60 -2.82 -24.57
C VAL A 707 6.37 -2.30 -25.99
N PHE A 708 7.15 -1.32 -26.44
CA PHE A 708 7.03 -0.78 -27.80
C PHE A 708 7.37 -1.83 -28.86
N ALA A 709 8.43 -2.62 -28.66
CA ALA A 709 8.79 -3.75 -29.50
C ALA A 709 7.67 -4.81 -29.52
N ALA A 710 7.05 -5.11 -28.38
CA ALA A 710 5.91 -6.02 -28.32
C ALA A 710 4.69 -5.47 -29.10
N GLU A 711 4.40 -4.18 -29.00
CA GLU A 711 3.32 -3.55 -29.76
C GLU A 711 3.59 -3.54 -31.27
N GLU A 712 4.84 -3.31 -31.67
CA GLU A 712 5.27 -3.40 -33.06
C GLU A 712 5.12 -4.84 -33.60
N ALA A 713 5.61 -5.84 -32.85
CA ALA A 713 5.44 -7.25 -33.17
C ALA A 713 3.97 -7.62 -33.36
N ARG A 714 3.09 -7.15 -32.47
CA ARG A 714 1.63 -7.38 -32.56
C ARG A 714 1.02 -6.76 -33.80
N LYS A 715 1.32 -5.49 -34.08
CA LYS A 715 0.72 -4.73 -35.18
C LYS A 715 1.20 -5.24 -36.54
N ASN A 716 2.48 -5.61 -36.65
CA ASN A 716 3.10 -6.08 -37.88
C ASN A 716 2.99 -7.60 -38.07
N ARG A 717 2.60 -8.35 -37.03
CA ARG A 717 2.54 -9.82 -37.01
C ARG A 717 3.90 -10.45 -37.30
N THR A 718 4.94 -9.91 -36.67
CA THR A 718 6.34 -10.32 -36.84
C THR A 718 6.95 -10.79 -35.52
N VAL A 719 8.11 -11.43 -35.61
CA VAL A 719 9.02 -11.61 -34.48
C VAL A 719 10.00 -10.44 -34.49
N VAL A 720 10.14 -9.75 -33.37
CA VAL A 720 11.09 -8.65 -33.23
C VAL A 720 12.39 -9.15 -32.65
N ASP A 721 13.47 -8.93 -33.41
CA ASP A 721 14.85 -9.00 -32.97
C ASP A 721 15.15 -7.83 -32.03
N PHE A 722 15.06 -8.05 -30.72
CA PHE A 722 15.08 -6.93 -29.77
C PHE A 722 16.42 -6.18 -29.72
N PRO A 723 17.60 -6.83 -29.76
CA PRO A 723 18.88 -6.11 -29.80
C PRO A 723 19.01 -5.19 -31.03
N SER A 724 18.62 -5.67 -32.22
CA SER A 724 18.69 -4.85 -33.44
C SER A 724 17.66 -3.72 -33.40
N TRP A 725 16.43 -4.03 -32.96
CA TRP A 725 15.37 -3.03 -32.75
C TRP A 725 15.80 -1.96 -31.75
N TRP A 726 16.48 -2.33 -30.67
CA TRP A 726 16.97 -1.40 -29.65
C TRP A 726 18.03 -0.44 -30.20
N GLU A 727 18.99 -0.95 -30.98
CA GLU A 727 19.99 -0.10 -31.63
C GLU A 727 19.36 0.89 -32.60
N GLU A 728 18.46 0.42 -33.46
CA GLU A 728 17.79 1.25 -34.46
C GLU A 728 16.82 2.27 -33.85
N MET A 729 15.99 1.82 -32.91
CA MET A 729 14.85 2.61 -32.44
C MET A 729 15.17 3.44 -31.21
N VAL A 730 16.21 3.10 -30.44
CA VAL A 730 16.56 3.81 -29.20
C VAL A 730 17.95 4.42 -29.27
N VAL A 731 18.99 3.61 -29.50
CA VAL A 731 20.37 4.09 -29.46
C VAL A 731 20.65 5.10 -30.58
N ALA A 732 20.20 4.82 -31.81
CA ALA A 732 20.35 5.77 -32.92
C ALA A 732 19.65 7.10 -32.63
N LYS A 733 18.45 7.07 -32.03
CA LYS A 733 17.71 8.29 -31.64
C LYS A 733 18.39 9.03 -30.49
N LEU A 734 19.05 8.35 -29.56
CA LEU A 734 19.81 8.97 -28.49
C LEU A 734 21.08 9.67 -29.01
N LYS A 735 21.70 9.11 -30.06
CA LYS A 735 22.90 9.67 -30.72
C LYS A 735 22.61 10.81 -31.69
N ALA A 736 21.44 10.81 -32.34
CA ALA A 736 20.98 11.88 -33.22
C ALA A 736 20.63 13.15 -32.45
#